data_AF-A0A195AVK6-F1
#
_entry.id   AF-A0A195AVK6-F1
#
_cell.length_a   1.000
_cell.length_b   1.000
_cell.length_c   1.000
_cell.angle_alpha   90.00
_cell.angle_beta   90.00
_cell.angle_gamma   90.00
#
_symmetry.space_group_name_H-M   'P 1'
#
loop_
_entity.id
_entity.type
_entity.pdbx_description
1 polymer ?
#
loop_
_entity_poly.entity_id
_entity_poly.type
_entity_poly.pdbx_seq_one_letter_code
_entity_poly.pdbx_strand_id
1 'polypeptide(L)'
;MTMRCRTSSIIVTIALLVVLLNSAIAISDKLQIAYQWKQIDYEWPSNDIKRLFPDYKQEDNLPLGLEVAGDRLFITVPRWRQGVAASLNYIKLNSTNDSPPLIPYPSWEAHQYGAAGVPEIVSTFRVRADRCNRLWVLDTGLTDILGSPEQQAPPALIVYDLMTDRVLRKYMIPSDQRTTDSLFANIAVEDYSCEDSYGYLGDLGGPGLVVYSWSLRKSWLVKHHSFHPDPMGGEFKVSGISFQWNDGLFGMALAPTGDGYSIMYYHPLSSGMEFSVSTRLLRDTQRASAAETLKSFHMFILETSHEFQTLGSRGSNGQSSVSFLDPKTGVLFYALTNLNTIACWRPQNKFSVQQQGYVYQNNITMIFPNDLKIDQNGNLWILSDRLPIFMYSQLDLRDYNFRILMGSTEQLIMGTVCDSTYTTTTIYNHRDHMDHMDHMDHMDHINREVKKIFNMPKASTIPGLVYLSARDNPSKTAMGFINARKKIDGAEGLWRIENKLYDLENFMKSHPGGSEWIRITKGTDITELFEAHHITDKAERLLPKFYVREAATPRSVPLTFLPDGFYRTFKRRATEALKKVDFHKSSTTTNLITDSLVIATFALSLMAAFFHSYTILILASLFLTWTANAAHNYFHMRDNFRMYYFDLSMLSSKNFRITHAMSHHMYPNTIWDYEMYVLEPFVQWMPRKDKSYLMGMISKIISPIVWMLLYIAEGIKRYYLVYTEYGVFEFRDFIPFLLPISMSLVTPKILIALKLWLIMLLISSTLFGLIGFNAAHHHPDIFHDGDIYRNDLDWGLLELDAVRDRVDIDKSLFLIITNYGSHTLHHLLPTVDHHYLPLCVPAFLKTCEEFNVSSDKWTQWTLMKGQFRQIMRTEVKKNHR
;
A
#
# COMPACT_ATOMS: atom_id res chain seq x y z
N MET A 1 52.79 -4.60 24.86
CA MET A 1 52.29 -5.62 23.91
C MET A 1 51.24 -6.43 24.65
N THR A 2 49.95 -6.53 24.32
CA THR A 2 49.16 -6.28 23.11
C THR A 2 47.67 -6.12 23.52
N MET A 3 47.15 -4.88 23.60
CA MET A 3 45.70 -4.57 23.64
C MET A 3 45.26 -3.93 22.32
N ARG A 4 45.56 -4.58 21.19
CA ARG A 4 45.19 -4.08 19.85
C ARG A 4 44.20 -4.97 19.08
N CYS A 5 43.68 -6.05 19.67
CA CYS A 5 42.84 -7.02 18.94
C CYS A 5 41.32 -7.00 19.23
N ARG A 6 40.78 -6.13 20.11
CA ARG A 6 39.33 -6.14 20.43
C ARG A 6 38.50 -5.02 19.81
N THR A 7 39.12 -3.92 19.39
CA THR A 7 38.42 -2.81 18.72
C THR A 7 38.11 -3.11 17.26
N SER A 8 38.94 -3.91 16.59
CA SER A 8 38.70 -4.31 15.20
C SER A 8 37.48 -5.21 15.04
N SER A 9 37.17 -6.08 16.02
CA SER A 9 36.01 -6.98 15.91
C SER A 9 34.68 -6.23 15.99
N ILE A 10 34.56 -5.24 16.88
CA ILE A 10 33.33 -4.45 17.05
C ILE A 10 33.12 -3.49 15.87
N ILE A 11 34.19 -2.89 15.35
CA ILE A 11 34.12 -2.04 14.15
C ILE A 11 33.81 -2.89 12.91
N VAL A 12 34.34 -4.11 12.81
CA VAL A 12 34.00 -5.06 11.74
C VAL A 12 32.56 -5.57 11.88
N THR A 13 32.03 -5.80 13.08
CA THR A 13 30.61 -6.15 13.29
C THR A 13 29.68 -4.97 13.03
N ILE A 14 30.04 -3.74 13.40
CA ILE A 14 29.28 -2.53 13.08
C ILE A 14 29.37 -2.21 11.58
N ALA A 15 30.52 -2.42 10.93
CA ALA A 15 30.67 -2.25 9.49
C ALA A 15 29.95 -3.37 8.71
N LEU A 16 29.96 -4.61 9.18
CA LEU A 16 29.13 -5.70 8.64
C LEU A 16 27.65 -5.43 8.88
N LEU A 17 27.26 -4.85 10.01
CA LEU A 17 25.88 -4.40 10.25
C LEU A 17 25.50 -3.18 9.43
N VAL A 18 26.42 -2.24 9.15
CA VAL A 18 26.18 -1.11 8.23
C VAL A 18 26.16 -1.58 6.78
N VAL A 19 26.90 -2.63 6.42
CA VAL A 19 26.82 -3.28 5.11
C VAL A 19 25.56 -4.15 4.99
N LEU A 20 25.11 -4.80 6.08
CA LEU A 20 23.86 -5.57 6.16
C LEU A 20 22.60 -4.67 6.30
N LEU A 21 22.74 -3.50 6.94
CA LEU A 21 21.74 -2.43 6.97
C LEU A 21 21.75 -1.67 5.64
N ASN A 22 22.89 -1.49 4.98
CA ASN A 22 22.93 -0.94 3.61
C ASN A 22 22.38 -1.91 2.57
N SER A 23 22.44 -3.24 2.79
CA SER A 23 21.74 -4.20 1.93
C SER A 23 20.27 -4.39 2.30
N ALA A 24 19.80 -3.82 3.41
CA ALA A 24 18.37 -3.60 3.70
C ALA A 24 17.88 -2.17 3.34
N ILE A 25 18.80 -1.23 3.10
CA ILE A 25 18.53 0.17 2.67
C ILE A 25 18.75 0.35 1.16
N ALA A 26 19.11 -0.73 0.44
CA ALA A 26 19.01 -0.79 -1.01
C ALA A 26 17.84 -1.68 -1.44
N ILE A 27 16.61 -1.38 -1.00
CA ILE A 27 15.49 -1.59 -1.91
C ILE A 27 15.61 -0.44 -2.90
N SER A 28 16.43 -0.62 -3.94
CA SER A 28 16.24 0.14 -5.17
C SER A 28 14.75 0.04 -5.47
N ASP A 29 14.04 1.17 -5.55
CA ASP A 29 12.76 1.18 -6.25
C ASP A 29 13.00 0.44 -7.57
N LYS A 30 12.40 -0.75 -7.71
CA LYS A 30 12.66 -1.65 -8.85
C LYS A 30 12.24 -1.00 -10.18
N LEU A 31 11.40 0.03 -10.08
CA LEU A 31 10.93 0.88 -11.14
C LEU A 31 11.25 2.35 -10.78
N GLN A 32 12.06 3.02 -11.58
CA GLN A 32 12.52 4.38 -11.34
C GLN A 32 11.86 5.37 -12.32
N ILE A 33 11.68 6.62 -11.92
CA ILE A 33 11.21 7.67 -12.83
C ILE A 33 12.36 8.01 -13.78
N ALA A 34 12.20 7.67 -15.06
CA ALA A 34 13.15 8.02 -16.10
C ALA A 34 12.91 9.45 -16.60
N TYR A 35 11.65 9.82 -16.81
CA TYR A 35 11.25 11.17 -17.25
C TYR A 35 9.93 11.58 -16.60
N GLN A 36 9.71 12.88 -16.47
CA GLN A 36 8.50 13.44 -15.87
C GLN A 36 8.21 14.83 -16.40
N TRP A 37 6.93 15.17 -16.54
CA TRP A 37 6.49 16.47 -17.03
C TRP A 37 5.34 16.99 -16.20
N LYS A 38 5.41 18.29 -15.87
CA LYS A 38 4.25 19.02 -15.37
C LYS A 38 3.29 19.34 -16.49
N GLN A 39 3.86 19.79 -17.61
CA GLN A 39 3.18 20.07 -18.87
C GLN A 39 4.10 19.64 -20.00
N ILE A 40 3.53 19.15 -21.09
CA ILE A 40 4.29 18.81 -22.30
C ILE A 40 4.60 20.09 -23.08
N ASP A 41 5.84 20.24 -23.54
CA ASP A 41 6.25 21.26 -24.52
C ASP A 41 7.09 20.59 -25.61
N TYR A 42 7.31 21.32 -26.69
CA TYR A 42 8.02 20.87 -27.88
C TYR A 42 9.34 21.61 -28.07
N GLU A 43 10.28 20.98 -28.75
CA GLU A 43 11.55 21.60 -29.13
C GLU A 43 11.32 22.52 -30.34
N TRP A 44 10.90 23.75 -30.07
CA TRP A 44 10.61 24.76 -31.09
C TRP A 44 11.91 25.28 -31.74
N PRO A 45 12.12 25.10 -33.07
CA PRO A 45 13.33 25.58 -33.74
C PRO A 45 13.43 27.10 -33.77
N SER A 46 12.28 27.78 -33.86
CA SER A 46 12.18 29.23 -33.82
C SER A 46 10.74 29.66 -33.47
N ASN A 47 10.59 30.93 -33.08
CA ASN A 47 9.26 31.53 -32.89
C ASN A 47 8.44 31.57 -34.18
N ASP A 48 9.08 31.57 -35.36
CA ASP A 48 8.38 31.57 -36.64
C ASP A 48 7.74 30.21 -36.93
N ILE A 49 8.42 29.10 -36.62
CA ILE A 49 7.81 27.76 -36.67
C ILE A 49 6.66 27.66 -35.67
N LYS A 50 6.83 28.19 -34.46
CA LYS A 50 5.75 28.20 -33.45
C LYS A 50 4.48 28.93 -33.93
N ARG A 51 4.63 30.02 -34.70
CA ARG A 51 3.51 30.77 -35.30
C ARG A 51 2.74 29.98 -36.36
N LEU A 52 3.32 28.92 -36.93
CA LEU A 52 2.61 28.02 -37.86
C LEU A 52 1.58 27.12 -37.15
N PHE A 53 1.59 27.10 -35.82
CA PHE A 53 0.64 26.36 -34.98
C PHE A 53 -0.14 27.35 -34.09
N PRO A 54 -1.01 28.20 -34.67
CA PRO A 54 -1.66 29.30 -33.95
C PRO A 54 -2.59 28.83 -32.82
N ASP A 55 -3.13 27.62 -32.93
CA ASP A 55 -4.04 27.05 -31.94
C ASP A 55 -3.32 26.36 -30.78
N TYR A 56 -1.98 26.26 -30.82
CA TYR A 56 -1.19 25.56 -29.81
C TYR A 56 -1.46 26.09 -28.40
N LYS A 57 -1.84 25.18 -27.50
CA LYS A 57 -2.01 25.43 -26.07
C LYS A 57 -1.31 24.34 -25.31
N GLN A 58 -0.31 24.70 -24.53
CA GLN A 58 0.51 23.75 -23.78
C GLN A 58 -0.33 22.79 -22.93
N GLU A 59 -1.35 23.31 -22.25
CA GLU A 59 -2.27 22.59 -21.38
C GLU A 59 -3.12 21.51 -22.06
N ASP A 60 -3.23 21.52 -23.39
CA ASP A 60 -4.00 20.55 -24.18
C ASP A 60 -3.22 19.28 -24.52
N ASN A 61 -1.93 19.21 -24.15
CA ASN A 61 -1.02 18.16 -24.58
C ASN A 61 -0.88 17.06 -23.50
N LEU A 62 -1.64 15.97 -23.68
CA LEU A 62 -1.56 14.76 -22.85
C LEU A 62 -0.84 13.63 -23.61
N PRO A 63 0.30 13.12 -23.10
CA PRO A 63 0.96 11.95 -23.70
C PRO A 63 0.15 10.68 -23.43
N LEU A 64 0.01 9.81 -24.42
CA LEU A 64 -0.86 8.63 -24.34
C LEU A 64 -0.14 7.29 -24.55
N GLY A 65 0.83 7.24 -25.46
CA GLY A 65 1.54 6.01 -25.83
C GLY A 65 3.05 6.21 -25.89
N LEU A 66 3.79 5.11 -25.74
CA LEU A 66 5.25 5.11 -25.80
C LEU A 66 5.80 3.94 -26.64
N GLU A 67 6.98 4.11 -27.22
CA GLU A 67 7.77 3.01 -27.80
C GLU A 67 9.26 3.33 -27.79
N VAL A 68 10.09 2.33 -27.54
CA VAL A 68 11.56 2.47 -27.54
C VAL A 68 12.13 1.88 -28.82
N ALA A 69 12.86 2.68 -29.59
CA ALA A 69 13.61 2.18 -30.73
C ALA A 69 14.95 2.91 -30.90
N GLY A 70 16.05 2.15 -30.87
CA GLY A 70 17.40 2.69 -30.91
C GLY A 70 17.68 3.62 -29.72
N ASP A 71 18.11 4.85 -30.01
CA ASP A 71 18.37 5.89 -29.02
C ASP A 71 17.16 6.81 -28.75
N ARG A 72 15.99 6.47 -29.32
CA ARG A 72 14.77 7.28 -29.27
C ARG A 72 13.69 6.62 -28.42
N LEU A 73 13.05 7.41 -27.58
CA LEU A 73 11.79 7.08 -26.91
C LEU A 73 10.67 7.88 -27.58
N PHE A 74 9.87 7.20 -28.38
CA PHE A 74 8.70 7.77 -29.04
C PHE A 74 7.59 8.00 -28.02
N ILE A 75 6.91 9.14 -28.14
CA ILE A 75 5.80 9.56 -27.28
C ILE A 75 4.69 10.10 -28.17
N THR A 76 3.49 9.55 -28.03
CA THR A 76 2.31 10.00 -28.76
C THR A 76 1.53 11.02 -27.93
N VAL A 77 1.05 12.08 -28.57
CA VAL A 77 0.18 13.10 -27.98
C VAL A 77 -1.06 13.20 -28.89
N PRO A 78 -2.10 12.41 -28.65
CA PRO A 78 -3.29 12.44 -29.48
C PRO A 78 -3.95 13.81 -29.45
N ARG A 79 -4.64 14.20 -30.53
CA ARG A 79 -5.39 15.45 -30.61
C ARG A 79 -6.71 15.36 -29.84
N TRP A 80 -6.62 15.11 -28.53
CA TRP A 80 -7.74 15.17 -27.60
C TRP A 80 -8.44 16.53 -27.61
N ARG A 81 -7.65 17.59 -27.83
CA ARG A 81 -8.08 18.98 -27.99
C ARG A 81 -7.31 19.63 -29.14
N GLN A 82 -7.83 20.74 -29.66
CA GLN A 82 -7.21 21.46 -30.79
C GLN A 82 -5.78 21.96 -30.52
N GLY A 83 -5.42 22.25 -29.26
CA GLY A 83 -4.13 22.86 -28.91
C GLY A 83 -2.89 21.97 -28.99
N VAL A 84 -2.99 20.76 -29.55
CA VAL A 84 -1.86 19.85 -29.76
C VAL A 84 -1.09 20.24 -31.02
N ALA A 85 0.21 20.50 -30.91
CA ALA A 85 1.02 20.89 -32.08
C ALA A 85 1.41 19.68 -32.95
N ALA A 86 2.02 18.66 -32.34
CA ALA A 86 2.50 17.46 -33.03
C ALA A 86 2.09 16.19 -32.29
N SER A 87 1.54 15.23 -33.02
CA SER A 87 0.91 14.05 -32.40
C SER A 87 1.85 12.85 -32.22
N LEU A 88 2.91 12.78 -33.01
CA LEU A 88 3.95 11.76 -32.91
C LEU A 88 5.27 12.46 -32.69
N ASN A 89 5.94 12.10 -31.60
CA ASN A 89 7.15 12.76 -31.14
C ASN A 89 8.14 11.74 -30.59
N TYR A 90 9.36 12.19 -30.30
CA TYR A 90 10.32 11.41 -29.52
C TYR A 90 11.18 12.31 -28.63
N ILE A 91 11.86 11.68 -27.68
CA ILE A 91 12.98 12.24 -26.93
C ILE A 91 14.21 11.33 -27.09
N LYS A 92 15.40 11.88 -26.87
CA LYS A 92 16.64 11.09 -26.86
C LYS A 92 16.87 10.45 -25.50
N LEU A 93 17.16 9.16 -25.49
CA LEU A 93 17.35 8.37 -24.26
C LEU A 93 18.57 8.80 -23.42
N ASN A 94 19.50 9.55 -23.99
CA ASN A 94 20.68 10.08 -23.30
C ASN A 94 20.47 11.49 -22.73
N SER A 95 19.25 12.01 -22.76
CA SER A 95 18.92 13.32 -22.16
C SER A 95 19.22 13.31 -20.66
N THR A 96 19.95 14.32 -20.19
CA THR A 96 20.15 14.57 -18.75
C THR A 96 19.03 15.41 -18.12
N ASN A 97 18.14 15.96 -18.95
CA ASN A 97 16.96 16.69 -18.50
C ASN A 97 15.86 15.67 -18.15
N ASP A 98 15.27 15.80 -16.96
CA ASP A 98 14.18 14.95 -16.49
C ASP A 98 12.84 15.28 -17.16
N SER A 99 12.71 16.48 -17.74
CA SER A 99 11.54 17.01 -18.43
C SER A 99 11.89 17.49 -19.85
N PRO A 100 12.45 16.63 -20.74
CA PRO A 100 12.91 17.06 -22.05
C PRO A 100 11.74 17.48 -22.95
N PRO A 101 11.88 18.56 -23.75
CA PRO A 101 10.87 18.92 -24.73
C PRO A 101 10.76 17.83 -25.82
N LEU A 102 9.57 17.67 -26.37
CA LEU A 102 9.28 16.66 -27.38
C LEU A 102 9.76 17.11 -28.77
N ILE A 103 10.39 16.22 -29.53
CA ILE A 103 10.82 16.47 -30.91
C ILE A 103 9.78 15.84 -31.85
N PRO A 104 9.08 16.63 -32.69
CA PRO A 104 8.13 16.10 -33.65
C PRO A 104 8.76 15.14 -34.64
N TYR A 105 8.05 14.05 -34.92
CA TYR A 105 8.49 12.99 -35.82
C TYR A 105 7.54 12.80 -37.01
N PRO A 106 8.06 12.59 -38.23
CA PRO A 106 9.48 12.70 -38.60
C PRO A 106 9.97 14.17 -38.69
N SER A 107 9.04 15.12 -38.76
CA SER A 107 9.31 16.55 -38.95
C SER A 107 8.12 17.39 -38.49
N TRP A 108 8.27 18.71 -38.40
CA TRP A 108 7.15 19.62 -38.11
C TRP A 108 6.10 19.64 -39.22
N GLU A 109 6.55 19.54 -40.47
CA GLU A 109 5.73 19.57 -41.68
C GLU A 109 4.72 18.42 -41.71
N ALA A 110 5.08 17.26 -41.14
CA ALA A 110 4.19 16.10 -41.05
C ALA A 110 2.95 16.34 -40.17
N HIS A 111 3.00 17.32 -39.27
CA HIS A 111 1.92 17.66 -38.32
C HIS A 111 1.21 18.98 -38.65
N GLN A 112 1.72 19.74 -39.63
CA GLN A 112 1.24 21.08 -39.93
C GLN A 112 0.00 21.05 -40.82
N TYR A 113 -1.05 21.78 -40.42
CA TYR A 113 -2.16 22.11 -41.32
C TYR A 113 -1.71 23.23 -42.27
N GLY A 114 -1.44 22.86 -43.52
CA GLY A 114 -1.03 23.78 -44.58
C GLY A 114 -2.16 24.12 -45.56
N ALA A 115 -1.86 24.92 -46.59
CA ALA A 115 -2.80 25.22 -47.68
C ALA A 115 -3.22 23.97 -48.51
N ALA A 116 -2.53 22.85 -48.33
CA ALA A 116 -2.74 21.59 -49.05
C ALA A 116 -3.76 20.63 -48.40
N GLY A 117 -4.33 20.97 -47.24
CA GLY A 117 -5.33 20.16 -46.55
C GLY A 117 -4.81 19.41 -45.32
N VAL A 118 -5.31 18.17 -45.13
CA VAL A 118 -5.08 17.32 -43.95
C VAL A 118 -3.60 16.92 -43.82
N PRO A 119 -2.99 17.00 -42.62
CA PRO A 119 -1.58 16.65 -42.41
C PRO A 119 -1.28 15.16 -42.67
N GLU A 120 0.01 14.83 -42.81
CA GLU A 120 0.47 13.45 -42.97
C GLU A 120 0.08 12.61 -41.74
N ILE A 121 0.27 13.16 -40.55
CA ILE A 121 -0.16 12.62 -39.26
C ILE A 121 -1.22 13.55 -38.66
N VAL A 122 -2.42 13.01 -38.45
CA VAL A 122 -3.50 13.73 -37.79
C VAL A 122 -3.42 13.52 -36.29
N SER A 123 -3.71 12.32 -35.79
CA SER A 123 -3.75 12.03 -34.36
C SER A 123 -3.33 10.59 -34.07
N THR A 124 -2.09 10.42 -33.64
CA THR A 124 -1.52 9.12 -33.30
C THR A 124 -1.91 8.70 -31.89
N PHE A 125 -2.44 7.48 -31.74
CA PHE A 125 -2.77 6.91 -30.44
C PHE A 125 -1.68 5.99 -29.89
N ARG A 126 -1.29 4.99 -30.68
CA ARG A 126 -0.27 4.00 -30.32
C ARG A 126 0.70 3.78 -31.47
N VAL A 127 1.91 3.40 -31.09
CA VAL A 127 3.00 3.09 -32.01
C VAL A 127 3.65 1.77 -31.61
N ARG A 128 4.24 1.08 -32.59
CA ARG A 128 5.05 -0.12 -32.36
C ARG A 128 6.27 -0.15 -33.26
N ALA A 129 7.44 -0.37 -32.66
CA ALA A 129 8.66 -0.61 -33.40
C ALA A 129 8.83 -2.12 -33.60
N ASP A 130 9.20 -2.53 -34.81
CA ASP A 130 9.51 -3.93 -35.11
C ASP A 130 11.01 -4.15 -35.26
N ARG A 131 11.41 -5.43 -35.36
CA ARG A 131 12.81 -5.84 -35.57
C ARG A 131 13.40 -5.41 -36.90
N CYS A 132 12.59 -4.92 -37.83
CA CYS A 132 12.96 -4.54 -39.18
C CYS A 132 13.26 -3.04 -39.27
N ASN A 133 13.41 -2.35 -38.13
CA ASN A 133 13.56 -0.90 -38.03
C ASN A 133 12.40 -0.15 -38.67
N ARG A 134 11.17 -0.66 -38.53
CA ARG A 134 9.97 0.06 -38.96
C ARG A 134 9.15 0.50 -37.76
N LEU A 135 8.67 1.74 -37.80
CA LEU A 135 7.73 2.27 -36.82
C LEU A 135 6.32 2.23 -37.39
N TRP A 136 5.47 1.41 -36.80
CA TRP A 136 4.07 1.24 -37.13
C TRP A 136 3.25 2.22 -36.29
N VAL A 137 2.58 3.15 -36.95
CA VAL A 137 1.90 4.30 -36.37
C VAL A 137 0.41 4.20 -36.65
N LEU A 138 -0.38 4.14 -35.59
CA LEU A 138 -1.83 4.08 -35.68
C LEU A 138 -2.42 5.49 -35.57
N ASP A 139 -2.86 6.03 -36.70
CA ASP A 139 -3.46 7.36 -36.81
C ASP A 139 -4.99 7.23 -36.88
N THR A 140 -5.68 7.90 -35.95
CA THR A 140 -7.15 7.86 -35.88
C THR A 140 -7.80 8.76 -36.91
N GLY A 141 -7.09 9.75 -37.45
CA GLY A 141 -7.64 10.75 -38.34
C GLY A 141 -8.64 11.71 -37.67
N LEU A 142 -8.80 11.64 -36.34
CA LEU A 142 -9.70 12.47 -35.56
C LEU A 142 -8.96 13.67 -34.94
N THR A 143 -9.70 14.77 -34.77
CA THR A 143 -9.25 15.96 -34.07
C THR A 143 -10.28 16.40 -33.04
N ASP A 144 -9.83 17.09 -32.00
CA ASP A 144 -10.68 17.63 -30.93
C ASP A 144 -11.61 16.60 -30.27
N ILE A 145 -11.07 15.41 -29.98
CA ILE A 145 -11.82 14.22 -29.57
C ILE A 145 -12.65 14.42 -28.29
N LEU A 146 -12.24 15.32 -27.37
CA LEU A 146 -13.03 15.63 -26.15
C LEU A 146 -13.99 16.81 -26.33
N GLY A 147 -13.78 17.63 -27.36
CA GLY A 147 -14.57 18.82 -27.65
C GLY A 147 -15.63 18.51 -28.69
N SER A 148 -15.36 18.90 -29.93
CA SER A 148 -16.19 18.61 -31.10
C SER A 148 -15.42 17.69 -32.06
N PRO A 149 -15.51 16.35 -31.89
CA PRO A 149 -14.75 15.41 -32.69
C PRO A 149 -14.97 15.60 -34.19
N GLU A 150 -13.88 15.81 -34.93
CA GLU A 150 -13.93 15.97 -36.37
C GLU A 150 -12.99 14.97 -37.06
N GLN A 151 -13.56 14.16 -37.96
CA GLN A 151 -12.84 13.17 -38.75
C GLN A 151 -12.22 13.85 -39.98
N GLN A 152 -10.95 14.23 -39.89
CA GLN A 152 -10.19 14.89 -40.96
C GLN A 152 -9.79 13.91 -42.07
N ALA A 153 -9.41 12.68 -41.71
CA ALA A 153 -9.06 11.62 -42.65
C ALA A 153 -9.55 10.27 -42.12
N PRO A 154 -9.75 9.25 -42.97
CA PRO A 154 -9.99 7.88 -42.50
C PRO A 154 -8.85 7.39 -41.59
N PRO A 155 -9.14 6.55 -40.57
CA PRO A 155 -8.10 5.92 -39.78
C PRO A 155 -7.10 5.18 -40.66
N ALA A 156 -5.82 5.30 -40.35
CA ALA A 156 -4.75 4.79 -41.18
C ALA A 156 -3.61 4.20 -40.35
N LEU A 157 -2.98 3.19 -40.93
CA LEU A 157 -1.71 2.65 -40.49
C LEU A 157 -0.59 3.26 -41.32
N ILE A 158 0.27 4.05 -40.68
CA ILE A 158 1.45 4.67 -41.31
C ILE A 158 2.68 3.92 -40.83
N VAL A 159 3.56 3.53 -41.75
CA VAL A 159 4.78 2.79 -41.43
C VAL A 159 5.97 3.60 -41.91
N TYR A 160 6.84 3.97 -40.97
CA TYR A 160 8.08 4.71 -41.25
C TYR A 160 9.28 3.77 -41.19
N ASP A 161 10.29 4.06 -42.00
CA ASP A 161 11.63 3.51 -41.84
C ASP A 161 12.38 4.32 -40.78
N LEU A 162 12.75 3.69 -39.66
CA LEU A 162 13.46 4.32 -38.55
C LEU A 162 14.90 4.71 -38.89
N MET A 163 15.46 4.18 -39.99
CA MET A 163 16.81 4.54 -40.44
C MET A 163 16.84 5.82 -41.25
N THR A 164 15.80 6.05 -42.07
CA THR A 164 15.72 7.20 -42.99
C THR A 164 14.67 8.24 -42.59
N ASP A 165 13.83 7.92 -41.61
CA ASP A 165 12.69 8.71 -41.15
C ASP A 165 11.69 9.06 -42.26
N ARG A 166 11.56 8.14 -43.24
CA ARG A 166 10.64 8.28 -44.38
C ARG A 166 9.48 7.31 -44.29
N VAL A 167 8.33 7.75 -44.80
CA VAL A 167 7.15 6.89 -44.95
C VAL A 167 7.47 5.77 -45.95
N LEU A 168 7.36 4.52 -45.49
CA LEU A 168 7.36 3.34 -46.35
C LEU A 168 5.97 3.05 -46.90
N ARG A 169 4.93 3.26 -46.08
CA ARG A 169 3.55 2.95 -46.44
C ARG A 169 2.56 3.73 -45.58
N LYS A 170 1.50 4.22 -46.21
CA LYS A 170 0.28 4.70 -45.55
C LYS A 170 -0.89 3.87 -46.05
N TYR A 171 -1.46 3.05 -45.18
CA TYR A 171 -2.56 2.15 -45.49
C TYR A 171 -3.84 2.66 -44.79
N MET A 172 -4.81 3.11 -45.57
CA MET A 172 -6.11 3.52 -45.04
C MET A 172 -6.94 2.29 -44.70
N ILE A 173 -7.55 2.27 -43.53
CA ILE A 173 -8.43 1.17 -43.12
C ILE A 173 -9.71 1.24 -43.97
N PRO A 174 -10.03 0.15 -44.71
CA PRO A 174 -11.21 0.10 -45.58
C PRO A 174 -12.52 0.41 -44.83
N SER A 175 -13.48 1.06 -45.50
CA SER A 175 -14.74 1.50 -44.88
C SER A 175 -15.64 0.35 -44.43
N ASP A 176 -15.52 -0.83 -45.04
CA ASP A 176 -16.20 -2.07 -44.67
C ASP A 176 -15.63 -2.70 -43.39
N GLN A 177 -14.44 -2.27 -42.94
CA GLN A 177 -13.75 -2.80 -41.77
C GLN A 177 -13.85 -1.88 -40.54
N ARG A 178 -14.70 -0.86 -40.61
CA ARG A 178 -14.92 0.14 -39.56
C ARG A 178 -16.37 0.61 -39.52
N THR A 179 -16.83 1.05 -38.35
CA THR A 179 -18.13 1.68 -38.13
C THR A 179 -17.94 3.18 -37.88
N THR A 180 -19.04 3.89 -37.63
CA THR A 180 -19.00 5.30 -37.19
C THR A 180 -18.37 5.47 -35.80
N ASP A 181 -18.45 4.43 -34.97
CA ASP A 181 -17.96 4.44 -33.60
C ASP A 181 -16.51 3.91 -33.51
N SER A 182 -15.94 3.45 -34.63
CA SER A 182 -14.60 2.86 -34.65
C SER A 182 -13.53 3.82 -34.15
N LEU A 183 -12.73 3.34 -33.20
CA LEU A 183 -11.55 4.03 -32.69
C LEU A 183 -10.43 3.01 -32.52
N PHE A 184 -9.54 2.95 -33.50
CA PHE A 184 -8.37 2.08 -33.47
C PHE A 184 -7.35 2.66 -32.50
N ALA A 185 -7.35 2.15 -31.27
CA ALA A 185 -6.65 2.79 -30.16
C ALA A 185 -5.38 2.04 -29.74
N ASN A 186 -5.18 0.79 -30.19
CA ASN A 186 -3.96 0.01 -29.91
C ASN A 186 -3.54 -0.90 -31.07
N ILE A 187 -2.25 -1.23 -31.12
CA ILE A 187 -1.65 -2.07 -32.16
C ILE A 187 -0.63 -3.06 -31.57
N ALA A 188 -0.71 -4.31 -32.03
CA ALA A 188 0.33 -5.32 -31.87
C ALA A 188 0.92 -5.67 -33.23
N VAL A 189 2.23 -5.90 -33.31
CA VAL A 189 2.93 -6.25 -34.55
C VAL A 189 3.64 -7.58 -34.35
N GLU A 190 3.38 -8.53 -35.25
CA GLU A 190 4.12 -9.80 -35.33
C GLU A 190 5.06 -9.76 -36.52
N ASP A 191 6.35 -9.91 -36.24
CA ASP A 191 7.43 -9.48 -37.13
C ASP A 191 8.50 -10.56 -37.36
N TYR A 192 8.14 -11.85 -37.31
CA TYR A 192 9.10 -12.96 -37.57
C TYR A 192 9.84 -12.82 -38.90
N SER A 193 9.17 -12.28 -39.91
CA SER A 193 9.72 -11.99 -41.23
C SER A 193 9.40 -10.54 -41.59
N CYS A 194 10.41 -9.79 -42.03
CA CYS A 194 10.21 -8.42 -42.52
C CYS A 194 9.36 -8.36 -43.79
N GLU A 195 9.35 -9.44 -44.59
CA GLU A 195 8.55 -9.54 -45.81
C GLU A 195 7.10 -9.96 -45.54
N ASP A 196 6.83 -10.64 -44.43
CA ASP A 196 5.51 -11.17 -44.08
C ASP A 196 5.12 -10.86 -42.63
N SER A 197 5.23 -9.58 -42.26
CA SER A 197 4.80 -9.09 -40.95
C SER A 197 3.29 -8.81 -40.92
N TYR A 198 2.71 -8.90 -39.73
CA TYR A 198 1.29 -8.66 -39.53
C TYR A 198 1.06 -7.60 -38.45
N GLY A 199 0.15 -6.67 -38.72
CA GLY A 199 -0.35 -5.71 -37.75
C GLY A 199 -1.74 -6.11 -37.27
N TYR A 200 -1.98 -6.03 -35.97
CA TYR A 200 -3.27 -6.31 -35.34
C TYR A 200 -3.76 -5.03 -34.67
N LEU A 201 -4.82 -4.44 -35.21
CA LEU A 201 -5.34 -3.14 -34.82
C LEU A 201 -6.64 -3.35 -34.06
N GLY A 202 -6.63 -3.04 -32.77
CA GLY A 202 -7.78 -3.20 -31.88
C GLY A 202 -8.71 -2.00 -32.00
N ASP A 203 -9.97 -2.27 -32.34
CA ASP A 203 -11.02 -1.27 -32.39
C ASP A 203 -11.78 -1.24 -31.05
N LEU A 204 -11.62 -0.14 -30.33
CA LEU A 204 -12.16 0.05 -29.00
C LEU A 204 -13.64 0.49 -29.03
N GLY A 205 -14.03 1.34 -29.99
CA GLY A 205 -15.39 1.86 -30.09
C GLY A 205 -16.30 1.04 -31.01
N GLY A 206 -15.73 0.34 -32.00
CA GLY A 206 -16.39 -0.69 -32.79
C GLY A 206 -15.81 -2.08 -32.51
N PRO A 207 -16.06 -2.70 -31.34
CA PRO A 207 -15.35 -3.89 -30.85
C PRO A 207 -15.00 -4.94 -31.91
N GLY A 208 -13.74 -4.98 -32.31
CA GLY A 208 -13.26 -5.79 -33.42
C GLY A 208 -11.75 -5.72 -33.58
N LEU A 209 -11.20 -6.64 -34.39
CA LEU A 209 -9.77 -6.69 -34.68
C LEU A 209 -9.53 -6.61 -36.19
N VAL A 210 -8.84 -5.55 -36.64
CA VAL A 210 -8.37 -5.46 -38.02
C VAL A 210 -7.00 -6.10 -38.12
N VAL A 211 -6.89 -7.13 -38.95
CA VAL A 211 -5.63 -7.83 -39.22
C VAL A 211 -5.09 -7.31 -40.55
N TYR A 212 -3.88 -6.78 -40.54
CA TYR A 212 -3.21 -6.25 -41.71
C TYR A 212 -1.99 -7.10 -42.06
N SER A 213 -1.87 -7.47 -43.34
CA SER A 213 -0.73 -8.21 -43.90
C SER A 213 0.20 -7.29 -44.67
N TRP A 214 1.48 -7.27 -44.30
CA TRP A 214 2.51 -6.50 -45.00
C TRP A 214 2.76 -7.01 -46.42
N SER A 215 2.80 -8.33 -46.61
CA SER A 215 3.07 -8.98 -47.90
C SER A 215 1.91 -8.77 -48.88
N LEU A 216 0.67 -9.02 -48.43
CA LEU A 216 -0.52 -8.90 -49.26
C LEU A 216 -0.96 -7.45 -49.48
N ARG A 217 -0.51 -6.52 -48.62
CA ARG A 217 -0.96 -5.12 -48.59
C ARG A 217 -2.47 -4.99 -48.44
N LYS A 218 -3.06 -5.88 -47.64
CA LYS A 218 -4.49 -5.98 -47.40
C LYS A 218 -4.76 -6.18 -45.92
N SER A 219 -5.94 -5.79 -45.51
CA SER A 219 -6.49 -6.08 -44.20
C SER A 219 -7.86 -6.73 -44.30
N TRP A 220 -8.31 -7.33 -43.20
CA TRP A 220 -9.66 -7.86 -43.02
C TRP A 220 -10.07 -7.71 -41.55
N LEU A 221 -11.38 -7.68 -41.30
CA LEU A 221 -11.95 -7.55 -39.98
C LEU A 221 -12.25 -8.92 -39.37
N VAL A 222 -11.85 -9.11 -38.12
CA VAL A 222 -12.22 -10.26 -37.29
C VAL A 222 -13.13 -9.78 -36.18
N LYS A 223 -14.28 -10.45 -36.01
CA LYS A 223 -15.25 -10.17 -34.94
C LYS A 223 -15.40 -11.37 -34.02
N HIS A 224 -15.47 -11.12 -32.73
CA HIS A 224 -15.75 -12.12 -31.72
C HIS A 224 -16.37 -11.48 -30.48
N HIS A 225 -17.21 -12.21 -29.75
CA HIS A 225 -17.94 -11.66 -28.60
C HIS A 225 -17.02 -11.21 -27.45
N SER A 226 -15.84 -11.83 -27.31
CA SER A 226 -14.85 -11.47 -26.28
C SER A 226 -14.15 -10.14 -26.52
N PHE A 227 -14.34 -9.51 -27.69
CA PHE A 227 -13.84 -8.16 -27.97
C PHE A 227 -14.74 -7.08 -27.36
N HIS A 228 -15.99 -7.41 -27.00
CA HIS A 228 -16.94 -6.47 -26.44
C HIS A 228 -16.67 -6.18 -24.95
N PRO A 229 -16.99 -4.97 -24.46
CA PRO A 229 -16.90 -4.64 -23.05
C PRO A 229 -17.80 -5.54 -22.19
N ASP A 230 -17.39 -5.76 -20.95
CA ASP A 230 -18.21 -6.42 -19.94
C ASP A 230 -19.20 -5.38 -19.36
N PRO A 231 -20.53 -5.63 -19.34
CA PRO A 231 -21.49 -4.73 -18.72
C PRO A 231 -21.20 -4.41 -17.25
N MET A 232 -20.52 -5.30 -16.53
CA MET A 232 -20.09 -5.08 -15.14
C MET A 232 -18.69 -4.44 -15.04
N GLY A 233 -17.97 -4.34 -16.15
CA GLY A 233 -16.60 -3.84 -16.23
C GLY A 233 -16.47 -2.36 -16.58
N GLY A 234 -17.59 -1.65 -16.82
CA GLY A 234 -17.57 -0.26 -17.27
C GLY A 234 -17.35 0.80 -16.19
N GLU A 235 -17.35 0.44 -14.90
CA GLU A 235 -17.10 1.41 -13.82
C GLU A 235 -15.61 1.60 -13.56
N PHE A 236 -15.15 2.84 -13.65
CA PHE A 236 -13.79 3.25 -13.33
C PHE A 236 -13.78 4.22 -12.16
N LYS A 237 -12.84 3.99 -11.22
CA LYS A 237 -12.60 4.85 -10.07
C LYS A 237 -11.11 5.04 -9.87
N VAL A 238 -10.59 6.08 -10.52
CA VAL A 238 -9.16 6.36 -10.56
C VAL A 238 -8.86 7.64 -9.82
N SER A 239 -8.06 7.55 -8.75
CA SER A 239 -7.55 8.69 -7.97
C SER A 239 -8.62 9.70 -7.54
N GLY A 240 -9.80 9.20 -7.17
CA GLY A 240 -10.92 10.00 -6.67
C GLY A 240 -11.92 10.47 -7.75
N ILE A 241 -11.65 10.22 -9.02
CA ILE A 241 -12.58 10.48 -10.13
C ILE A 241 -13.29 9.18 -10.49
N SER A 242 -14.62 9.21 -10.47
CA SER A 242 -15.47 8.12 -10.93
C SER A 242 -16.05 8.46 -12.30
N PHE A 243 -15.95 7.54 -13.24
CA PHE A 243 -16.47 7.67 -14.61
C PHE A 243 -16.83 6.29 -15.16
N GLN A 244 -17.54 6.28 -16.28
CA GLN A 244 -17.95 5.04 -16.94
C GLN A 244 -17.48 5.04 -18.39
N TRP A 245 -16.86 3.94 -18.81
CA TRP A 245 -16.49 3.65 -20.19
C TRP A 245 -17.07 2.30 -20.62
N ASN A 246 -17.32 2.16 -21.91
CA ASN A 246 -17.81 0.92 -22.52
C ASN A 246 -16.85 0.49 -23.63
N ASP A 247 -15.57 0.54 -23.29
CA ASP A 247 -14.47 0.39 -24.23
C ASP A 247 -14.16 -1.09 -24.47
N GLY A 248 -14.17 -1.47 -25.75
CA GLY A 248 -13.92 -2.82 -26.26
C GLY A 248 -12.44 -3.21 -26.29
N LEU A 249 -12.09 -4.07 -27.26
CA LEU A 249 -10.75 -4.64 -27.44
C LEU A 249 -9.66 -3.57 -27.38
N PHE A 250 -8.73 -3.73 -26.45
CA PHE A 250 -7.69 -2.73 -26.22
C PHE A 250 -6.32 -3.33 -25.95
N GLY A 251 -6.15 -4.08 -24.85
CA GLY A 251 -4.87 -4.71 -24.52
C GLY A 251 -4.61 -5.93 -25.42
N MET A 252 -3.43 -5.98 -26.06
CA MET A 252 -3.00 -7.08 -26.92
C MET A 252 -1.51 -7.35 -26.77
N ALA A 253 -1.15 -8.59 -26.49
CA ALA A 253 0.23 -9.05 -26.39
C ALA A 253 0.44 -10.35 -27.18
N LEU A 254 1.58 -10.49 -27.83
CA LEU A 254 1.89 -11.63 -28.69
C LEU A 254 2.93 -12.54 -28.03
N ALA A 255 2.62 -13.82 -27.96
CA ALA A 255 3.49 -14.88 -27.45
C ALA A 255 3.91 -15.83 -28.58
N PRO A 256 5.19 -15.83 -28.99
CA PRO A 256 5.67 -16.72 -30.03
C PRO A 256 5.48 -18.20 -29.76
N THR A 257 5.01 -18.94 -30.77
CA THR A 257 4.87 -20.41 -30.72
C THR A 257 6.02 -21.17 -31.38
N GLY A 258 6.90 -20.46 -32.10
CA GLY A 258 8.10 -21.04 -32.74
C GLY A 258 7.88 -21.65 -34.13
N ASP A 259 6.64 -21.71 -34.60
CA ASP A 259 6.21 -22.23 -35.90
C ASP A 259 5.85 -21.11 -36.91
N GLY A 260 6.27 -19.87 -36.63
CA GLY A 260 5.95 -18.69 -37.44
C GLY A 260 4.63 -18.00 -37.08
N TYR A 261 3.96 -18.46 -36.02
CA TYR A 261 2.74 -17.86 -35.46
C TYR A 261 2.95 -17.45 -34.00
N SER A 262 1.90 -16.88 -33.40
CA SER A 262 1.81 -16.50 -32.00
C SER A 262 0.48 -16.91 -31.39
N ILE A 263 0.45 -16.97 -30.07
CA ILE A 263 -0.77 -16.80 -29.29
C ILE A 263 -0.91 -15.32 -28.94
N MET A 264 -2.04 -14.71 -29.30
CA MET A 264 -2.39 -13.38 -28.85
C MET A 264 -3.15 -13.47 -27.52
N TYR A 265 -2.63 -12.85 -26.48
CA TYR A 265 -3.35 -12.56 -25.24
C TYR A 265 -4.02 -11.20 -25.37
N TYR A 266 -5.31 -11.12 -25.06
CA TYR A 266 -6.05 -9.88 -25.25
C TYR A 266 -7.21 -9.69 -24.26
N HIS A 267 -7.62 -8.44 -24.10
CA HIS A 267 -8.77 -8.07 -23.29
C HIS A 267 -9.42 -6.76 -23.76
N PRO A 268 -10.74 -6.61 -23.55
CA PRO A 268 -11.41 -5.32 -23.57
C PRO A 268 -10.92 -4.42 -22.43
N LEU A 269 -10.88 -3.10 -22.64
CA LEU A 269 -10.52 -2.15 -21.58
C LEU A 269 -11.54 -2.18 -20.43
N SER A 270 -12.84 -2.20 -20.77
CA SER A 270 -13.93 -2.28 -19.80
C SER A 270 -14.24 -3.75 -19.44
N SER A 271 -13.22 -4.49 -19.01
CA SER A 271 -13.36 -5.87 -18.54
C SER A 271 -12.22 -6.29 -17.62
N GLY A 272 -12.52 -7.12 -16.62
CA GLY A 272 -11.53 -7.83 -15.82
C GLY A 272 -11.07 -9.17 -16.43
N MET A 273 -11.62 -9.57 -17.58
CA MET A 273 -11.34 -10.87 -18.20
C MET A 273 -10.11 -10.84 -19.11
N GLU A 274 -9.45 -11.99 -19.25
CA GLU A 274 -8.36 -12.21 -20.20
C GLU A 274 -8.69 -13.38 -21.12
N PHE A 275 -8.33 -13.23 -22.39
CA PHE A 275 -8.59 -14.21 -23.43
C PHE A 275 -7.33 -14.50 -24.22
N SER A 276 -7.34 -15.60 -24.98
CA SER A 276 -6.31 -15.88 -25.97
C SER A 276 -6.89 -16.39 -27.30
N VAL A 277 -6.13 -16.19 -28.37
CA VAL A 277 -6.42 -16.73 -29.70
C VAL A 277 -5.13 -16.98 -30.47
N SER A 278 -5.08 -18.02 -31.30
CA SER A 278 -3.94 -18.23 -32.19
C SER A 278 -3.95 -17.26 -33.37
N THR A 279 -2.82 -16.64 -33.66
CA THR A 279 -2.70 -15.78 -34.84
C THR A 279 -2.77 -16.55 -36.16
N ARG A 280 -2.64 -17.89 -36.12
CA ARG A 280 -2.91 -18.77 -37.27
C ARG A 280 -4.36 -18.65 -37.74
N LEU A 281 -5.32 -18.58 -36.81
CA LEU A 281 -6.72 -18.33 -37.12
C LEU A 281 -6.91 -16.90 -37.66
N LEU A 282 -6.34 -15.91 -36.96
CA LEU A 282 -6.49 -14.50 -37.32
C LEU A 282 -5.97 -14.19 -38.73
N ARG A 283 -4.99 -14.96 -39.20
CA ARG A 283 -4.38 -14.82 -40.53
C ARG A 283 -5.16 -15.49 -41.65
N ASP A 284 -6.03 -16.45 -41.34
CA ASP A 284 -6.79 -17.19 -42.34
C ASP A 284 -7.96 -16.34 -42.85
N THR A 285 -7.74 -15.68 -43.99
CA THR A 285 -8.74 -14.82 -44.64
C THR A 285 -10.04 -15.55 -44.99
N GLN A 286 -10.03 -16.86 -45.25
CA GLN A 286 -11.24 -17.61 -45.59
C GLN A 286 -12.09 -17.88 -44.34
N ARG A 287 -11.44 -18.24 -43.23
CA ARG A 287 -12.12 -18.39 -41.94
C ARG A 287 -12.59 -17.05 -41.39
N ALA A 288 -11.81 -15.99 -41.54
CA ALA A 288 -12.18 -14.65 -41.11
C ALA A 288 -13.37 -14.07 -41.91
N SER A 289 -13.41 -14.29 -43.24
CA SER A 289 -14.50 -13.81 -44.12
C SER A 289 -15.77 -14.67 -44.07
N ALA A 290 -15.71 -15.91 -43.57
CA ALA A 290 -16.90 -16.73 -43.29
C ALA A 290 -17.83 -16.08 -42.25
N ALA A 291 -17.31 -15.20 -41.39
CA ALA A 291 -18.09 -14.41 -40.44
C ALA A 291 -18.95 -13.31 -41.10
N GLU A 292 -18.60 -12.85 -42.32
CA GLU A 292 -19.30 -11.77 -43.03
C GLU A 292 -20.38 -12.27 -44.01
N THR A 293 -20.33 -13.55 -44.44
CA THR A 293 -21.25 -14.07 -45.46
C THR A 293 -22.54 -14.63 -44.85
N LEU A 294 -23.42 -13.72 -44.40
CA LEU A 294 -24.88 -13.85 -44.17
C LEU A 294 -25.51 -15.27 -44.10
N LYS A 295 -25.69 -15.76 -42.86
CA LYS A 295 -26.79 -16.59 -42.27
C LYS A 295 -26.33 -17.51 -41.14
N SER A 296 -25.03 -17.58 -40.88
CA SER A 296 -24.44 -18.55 -39.96
C SER A 296 -23.48 -17.93 -38.93
N PHE A 297 -23.72 -16.70 -38.45
CA PHE A 297 -22.94 -16.12 -37.33
C PHE A 297 -22.93 -17.04 -36.10
N HIS A 298 -24.06 -17.73 -35.85
CA HIS A 298 -24.18 -18.73 -34.80
C HIS A 298 -23.31 -19.98 -35.04
N MET A 299 -23.13 -20.39 -36.30
CA MET A 299 -22.35 -21.59 -36.69
C MET A 299 -20.84 -21.30 -36.65
N PHE A 300 -20.41 -20.11 -37.06
CA PHE A 300 -19.01 -19.65 -36.92
C PHE A 300 -18.58 -19.57 -35.45
N ILE A 301 -19.43 -19.03 -34.56
CA ILE A 301 -19.17 -19.00 -33.11
C ILE A 301 -19.05 -20.44 -32.57
N LEU A 302 -19.95 -21.36 -32.98
CA LEU A 302 -19.90 -22.75 -32.51
C LEU A 302 -18.61 -23.48 -32.94
N GLU A 303 -18.15 -23.31 -34.17
CA GLU A 303 -16.91 -23.93 -34.67
C GLU A 303 -15.63 -23.28 -34.10
N THR A 304 -15.62 -21.96 -33.87
CA THR A 304 -14.43 -21.22 -33.38
C THR A 304 -14.38 -21.01 -31.86
N SER A 305 -15.44 -21.35 -31.12
CA SER A 305 -15.50 -21.22 -29.65
C SER A 305 -14.43 -22.00 -28.90
N HIS A 306 -13.84 -23.03 -29.52
CA HIS A 306 -12.70 -23.75 -28.97
C HIS A 306 -11.35 -23.08 -29.25
N GLU A 307 -11.27 -22.16 -30.22
CA GLU A 307 -10.04 -21.47 -30.62
C GLU A 307 -9.86 -20.12 -29.93
N PHE A 308 -10.95 -19.40 -29.61
CA PHE A 308 -10.94 -18.25 -28.70
C PHE A 308 -11.12 -18.73 -27.26
N GLN A 309 -10.06 -18.68 -26.46
CA GLN A 309 -10.07 -19.25 -25.11
C GLN A 309 -10.26 -18.17 -24.05
N THR A 310 -11.23 -18.37 -23.17
CA THR A 310 -11.35 -17.59 -21.94
C THR A 310 -10.37 -18.12 -20.91
N LEU A 311 -9.41 -17.30 -20.50
CA LEU A 311 -8.37 -17.73 -19.57
C LEU A 311 -8.83 -17.57 -18.11
N GLY A 312 -9.49 -16.46 -17.80
CA GLY A 312 -9.99 -16.17 -16.47
C GLY A 312 -10.11 -14.67 -16.21
N SER A 313 -10.08 -14.29 -14.94
CA SER A 313 -10.25 -12.90 -14.49
C SER A 313 -9.04 -12.40 -13.69
N ARG A 314 -8.74 -11.11 -13.85
CA ARG A 314 -7.82 -10.32 -13.01
C ARG A 314 -8.44 -9.90 -11.67
N GLY A 315 -9.71 -10.25 -11.43
CA GLY A 315 -10.44 -9.96 -10.19
C GLY A 315 -11.24 -8.65 -10.27
N SER A 316 -11.81 -8.26 -9.13
CA SER A 316 -12.54 -6.99 -9.01
C SER A 316 -11.61 -5.81 -9.27
N ASN A 317 -12.09 -4.80 -10.01
CA ASN A 317 -11.31 -3.65 -10.47
C ASN A 317 -10.08 -4.02 -11.34
N GLY A 318 -10.12 -5.19 -11.99
CA GLY A 318 -9.04 -5.72 -12.83
C GLY A 318 -8.99 -5.18 -14.27
N GLN A 319 -9.64 -4.04 -14.57
CA GLN A 319 -9.56 -3.38 -15.88
C GLN A 319 -8.12 -3.00 -16.20
N SER A 320 -7.75 -3.17 -17.46
CA SER A 320 -6.37 -3.00 -17.89
C SER A 320 -6.28 -2.19 -19.18
N SER A 321 -5.40 -1.18 -19.19
CA SER A 321 -5.15 -0.31 -20.35
C SER A 321 -4.22 -0.94 -21.38
N VAL A 322 -3.37 -1.88 -20.99
CA VAL A 322 -2.41 -2.47 -21.91
C VAL A 322 -1.84 -3.75 -21.31
N SER A 323 -1.42 -4.66 -22.19
CA SER A 323 -0.55 -5.76 -21.84
C SER A 323 0.63 -5.87 -22.81
N PHE A 324 1.73 -6.43 -22.33
CA PHE A 324 2.90 -6.72 -23.16
C PHE A 324 3.62 -7.95 -22.61
N LEU A 325 4.00 -8.85 -23.51
CA LEU A 325 4.76 -10.04 -23.14
C LEU A 325 6.24 -9.74 -23.22
N ASP A 326 6.97 -10.03 -22.14
CA ASP A 326 8.42 -10.04 -22.16
C ASP A 326 8.94 -11.27 -22.94
N PRO A 327 9.57 -11.10 -24.11
CA PRO A 327 10.10 -12.22 -24.87
C PRO A 327 11.24 -12.94 -24.13
N LYS A 328 11.95 -12.26 -23.21
CA LYS A 328 13.07 -12.82 -22.46
C LYS A 328 12.60 -13.76 -21.34
N THR A 329 11.66 -13.30 -20.52
CA THR A 329 11.18 -14.06 -19.36
C THR A 329 9.93 -14.90 -19.63
N GLY A 330 9.24 -14.62 -20.73
CA GLY A 330 7.95 -15.21 -21.08
C GLY A 330 6.81 -14.73 -20.18
N VAL A 331 6.98 -13.62 -19.46
CA VAL A 331 5.98 -13.08 -18.52
C VAL A 331 5.15 -12.01 -19.20
N LEU A 332 3.84 -12.09 -19.05
CA LEU A 332 2.89 -11.07 -19.49
C LEU A 332 2.76 -10.00 -18.40
N PHE A 333 3.06 -8.75 -18.73
CA PHE A 333 2.81 -7.60 -17.88
C PHE A 333 1.56 -6.87 -18.33
N TYR A 334 0.79 -6.31 -17.40
CA TYR A 334 -0.40 -5.52 -17.72
C TYR A 334 -0.64 -4.39 -16.70
N ALA A 335 -1.27 -3.32 -17.16
CA ALA A 335 -1.47 -2.08 -16.44
C ALA A 335 -2.90 -1.98 -15.87
N LEU A 336 -3.06 -2.25 -14.56
CA LEU A 336 -4.34 -2.22 -13.86
C LEU A 336 -4.71 -0.79 -13.48
N THR A 337 -5.57 -0.16 -14.29
CA THR A 337 -5.88 1.28 -14.20
C THR A 337 -6.62 1.65 -12.92
N ASN A 338 -7.64 0.89 -12.54
CA ASN A 338 -8.40 1.13 -11.30
C ASN A 338 -7.60 0.86 -10.02
N LEU A 339 -6.46 0.19 -10.11
CA LEU A 339 -5.63 -0.19 -8.97
C LEU A 339 -4.32 0.59 -8.88
N ASN A 340 -4.04 1.50 -9.81
CA ASN A 340 -2.76 2.23 -9.88
C ASN A 340 -1.53 1.28 -9.86
N THR A 341 -1.64 0.15 -10.58
CA THR A 341 -0.73 -1.00 -10.42
C THR A 341 -0.27 -1.54 -11.77
N ILE A 342 0.99 -1.97 -11.86
CA ILE A 342 1.48 -2.89 -12.89
C ILE A 342 1.54 -4.30 -12.31
N ALA A 343 0.93 -5.23 -13.02
CA ALA A 343 0.86 -6.63 -12.64
C ALA A 343 1.56 -7.51 -13.67
N CYS A 344 1.80 -8.76 -13.29
CA CYS A 344 2.45 -9.77 -14.11
C CYS A 344 1.70 -11.11 -14.02
N TRP A 345 1.82 -11.93 -15.06
CA TRP A 345 1.36 -13.31 -15.10
C TRP A 345 2.23 -14.13 -16.04
N ARG A 346 2.49 -15.38 -15.68
CA ARG A 346 3.25 -16.31 -16.51
C ARG A 346 2.26 -17.20 -17.29
N PRO A 347 2.28 -17.20 -18.64
CA PRO A 347 1.29 -17.94 -19.42
C PRO A 347 1.24 -19.45 -19.23
N GLN A 348 2.32 -20.05 -18.70
CA GLN A 348 2.34 -21.46 -18.33
C GLN A 348 1.48 -21.79 -17.09
N ASN A 349 1.09 -20.76 -16.31
CA ASN A 349 0.27 -20.92 -15.11
C ASN A 349 -1.21 -20.71 -15.45
N LYS A 350 -2.11 -21.30 -14.64
CA LYS A 350 -3.54 -21.01 -14.75
C LYS A 350 -3.80 -19.52 -14.52
N PHE A 351 -4.62 -18.89 -15.37
CA PHE A 351 -4.99 -17.47 -15.22
C PHE A 351 -6.00 -17.29 -14.08
N SER A 352 -5.49 -17.17 -12.84
CA SER A 352 -6.29 -16.86 -11.65
C SER A 352 -5.62 -15.77 -10.82
N VAL A 353 -6.40 -15.07 -9.99
CA VAL A 353 -5.90 -13.96 -9.15
C VAL A 353 -4.68 -14.38 -8.30
N GLN A 354 -4.61 -15.64 -7.85
CA GLN A 354 -3.51 -16.16 -7.03
C GLN A 354 -2.21 -16.40 -7.82
N GLN A 355 -2.29 -16.54 -9.15
CA GLN A 355 -1.16 -16.77 -10.05
C GLN A 355 -0.72 -15.48 -10.76
N GLN A 356 -1.28 -14.34 -10.36
CA GLN A 356 -0.94 -13.02 -10.85
C GLN A 356 -0.15 -12.29 -9.74
N GLY A 357 0.91 -11.58 -10.12
CA GLY A 357 1.76 -10.82 -9.19
C GLY A 357 1.64 -9.32 -9.42
N TYR A 358 1.72 -8.52 -8.36
CA TYR A 358 1.84 -7.06 -8.50
C TYR A 358 3.31 -6.67 -8.42
N VAL A 359 3.83 -6.05 -9.48
CA VAL A 359 5.26 -5.69 -9.59
C VAL A 359 5.53 -4.24 -9.18
N TYR A 360 4.53 -3.35 -9.31
CA TYR A 360 4.64 -1.96 -8.86
C TYR A 360 3.26 -1.35 -8.61
N GLN A 361 3.04 -0.68 -7.48
CA GLN A 361 1.79 0.03 -7.16
C GLN A 361 2.10 1.35 -6.45
N ASN A 362 1.57 2.47 -6.97
CA ASN A 362 1.80 3.79 -6.37
C ASN A 362 0.72 4.81 -6.74
N ASN A 363 0.07 5.40 -5.74
CA ASN A 363 -1.04 6.34 -5.95
C ASN A 363 -0.61 7.76 -6.39
N ILE A 364 0.68 8.03 -6.49
CA ILE A 364 1.24 9.32 -6.94
C ILE A 364 1.84 9.15 -8.33
N THR A 365 2.72 8.17 -8.50
CA THR A 365 3.46 7.96 -9.75
C THR A 365 2.69 7.13 -10.77
N MET A 366 1.68 6.36 -10.35
CA MET A 366 0.94 5.39 -11.18
C MET A 366 -0.57 5.69 -11.22
N ILE A 367 -0.97 6.96 -11.31
CA ILE A 367 -2.39 7.39 -11.27
C ILE A 367 -3.19 6.76 -12.41
N PHE A 368 -2.69 6.79 -13.64
CA PHE A 368 -3.31 6.07 -14.75
C PHE A 368 -2.19 5.47 -15.61
N PRO A 369 -1.77 4.21 -15.35
CA PRO A 369 -0.81 3.53 -16.20
C PRO A 369 -1.46 3.34 -17.57
N ASN A 370 -1.06 4.13 -18.56
CA ASN A 370 -1.75 4.19 -19.84
C ASN A 370 -1.12 3.25 -20.87
N ASP A 371 0.21 3.21 -20.92
CA ASP A 371 0.94 2.37 -21.84
C ASP A 371 2.18 1.75 -21.19
N LEU A 372 2.57 0.59 -21.70
CA LEU A 372 3.80 -0.09 -21.31
C LEU A 372 4.41 -0.84 -22.51
N LYS A 373 5.73 -0.89 -22.54
CA LYS A 373 6.54 -1.59 -23.55
C LYS A 373 7.74 -2.23 -22.90
N ILE A 374 8.27 -3.27 -23.53
CA ILE A 374 9.50 -3.92 -23.10
C ILE A 374 10.52 -3.77 -24.23
N ASP A 375 11.64 -3.14 -23.93
CA ASP A 375 12.71 -2.94 -24.90
C ASP A 375 13.52 -4.23 -25.14
N GLN A 376 14.41 -4.19 -26.12
CA GLN A 376 15.25 -5.34 -26.46
C GLN A 376 16.23 -5.76 -25.34
N ASN A 377 16.49 -4.87 -24.38
CA ASN A 377 17.36 -5.15 -23.23
C ASN A 377 16.59 -5.79 -22.06
N GLY A 378 15.26 -5.96 -22.19
CA GLY A 378 14.40 -6.47 -21.12
C GLY A 378 14.09 -5.43 -20.05
N ASN A 379 14.08 -4.13 -20.41
CA ASN A 379 13.55 -3.10 -19.52
C ASN A 379 12.09 -2.84 -19.84
N LEU A 380 11.27 -2.84 -18.79
CA LEU A 380 9.89 -2.40 -18.81
C LEU A 380 9.85 -0.88 -18.73
N TRP A 381 9.21 -0.26 -19.72
CA TRP A 381 8.92 1.17 -19.80
C TRP A 381 7.44 1.39 -19.63
N ILE A 382 7.03 2.30 -18.75
CA ILE A 382 5.63 2.57 -18.42
C ILE A 382 5.38 4.08 -18.52
N LEU A 383 4.35 4.47 -19.28
CA LEU A 383 3.80 5.81 -19.29
C LEU A 383 2.60 5.85 -18.36
N SER A 384 2.73 6.65 -17.31
CA SER A 384 1.66 6.96 -16.37
C SER A 384 1.28 8.41 -16.50
N ASP A 385 -0.01 8.65 -16.72
CA ASP A 385 -0.56 10.00 -16.87
C ASP A 385 -1.69 10.23 -15.85
N ARG A 386 -2.43 11.32 -16.08
CA ARG A 386 -3.60 11.73 -15.31
C ARG A 386 -4.81 11.87 -16.22
N LEU A 387 -4.98 10.95 -17.18
CA LEU A 387 -6.05 10.99 -18.18
C LEU A 387 -7.45 11.25 -17.61
N PRO A 388 -7.91 10.57 -16.53
CA PRO A 388 -9.21 10.87 -15.94
C PRO A 388 -9.34 12.31 -15.42
N ILE A 389 -8.26 12.87 -14.87
CA ILE A 389 -8.24 14.25 -14.36
C ILE A 389 -8.25 15.23 -15.54
N PHE A 390 -7.52 14.92 -16.62
CA PHE A 390 -7.51 15.72 -17.84
C PHE A 390 -8.87 15.77 -18.55
N MET A 391 -9.61 14.65 -18.55
CA MET A 391 -10.92 14.53 -19.21
C MET A 391 -12.06 15.13 -18.37
N TYR A 392 -12.07 14.88 -17.07
CA TYR A 392 -13.23 15.16 -16.21
C TYR A 392 -12.99 16.25 -15.16
N SER A 393 -11.80 16.84 -15.12
CA SER A 393 -11.39 17.85 -14.16
C SER A 393 -10.32 18.78 -14.77
N GLN A 394 -9.49 19.38 -13.92
CA GLN A 394 -8.36 20.22 -14.32
C GLN A 394 -7.06 19.68 -13.71
N LEU A 395 -6.00 19.61 -14.51
CA LEU A 395 -4.66 19.25 -14.05
C LEU A 395 -4.06 20.40 -13.21
N ASP A 396 -3.33 20.08 -12.13
CA ASP A 396 -2.49 21.07 -11.46
C ASP A 396 -1.19 21.23 -12.26
N LEU A 397 -1.07 22.37 -12.95
CA LEU A 397 0.08 22.70 -13.80
C LEU A 397 1.40 22.87 -13.02
N ARG A 398 1.36 22.93 -11.68
CA ARG A 398 2.54 23.04 -10.81
C ARG A 398 3.05 21.69 -10.34
N ASP A 399 2.27 20.63 -10.50
CA ASP A 399 2.62 19.25 -10.15
C ASP A 399 3.02 18.45 -11.40
N TYR A 400 3.78 17.38 -11.23
CA TYR A 400 4.12 16.45 -12.32
C TYR A 400 2.90 15.59 -12.67
N ASN A 401 2.35 15.84 -13.86
CA ASN A 401 1.13 15.19 -14.35
C ASN A 401 1.43 13.93 -15.18
N PHE A 402 2.60 13.87 -15.80
CA PHE A 402 2.98 12.78 -16.70
C PHE A 402 4.34 12.22 -16.29
N ARG A 403 4.48 10.89 -16.29
CA ARG A 403 5.72 10.21 -15.88
C ARG A 403 5.98 9.03 -16.79
N ILE A 404 7.26 8.84 -17.13
CA ILE A 404 7.75 7.61 -17.72
C ILE A 404 8.65 6.93 -16.70
N LEU A 405 8.32 5.69 -16.35
CA LEU A 405 9.05 4.87 -15.41
C LEU A 405 9.74 3.72 -16.14
N MET A 406 10.91 3.30 -15.65
CA MET A 406 11.72 2.24 -16.24
C MET A 406 12.26 1.29 -15.16
N GLY A 407 12.29 -0.01 -15.47
CA GLY A 407 12.96 -1.01 -14.63
C GLY A 407 13.18 -2.34 -15.35
N SER A 408 14.13 -3.15 -14.88
CA SER A 408 14.42 -4.47 -15.48
C SER A 408 13.28 -5.45 -15.20
N THR A 409 12.77 -6.13 -16.24
CA THR A 409 11.68 -7.10 -16.09
C THR A 409 12.04 -8.25 -15.14
N GLU A 410 13.27 -8.76 -15.23
CA GLU A 410 13.80 -9.82 -14.35
C GLU A 410 13.82 -9.38 -12.88
N GLN A 411 14.28 -8.15 -12.61
CA GLN A 411 14.27 -7.61 -11.25
C GLN A 411 12.85 -7.36 -10.74
N LEU A 412 11.95 -6.87 -11.60
CA LEU A 412 10.56 -6.59 -11.29
C LEU A 412 9.80 -7.85 -10.88
N ILE A 413 9.97 -8.96 -11.62
CA ILE A 413 9.30 -10.22 -11.29
C ILE A 413 9.95 -10.99 -10.15
N MET A 414 11.19 -10.66 -9.77
CA MET A 414 11.93 -11.36 -8.72
C MET A 414 11.16 -11.34 -7.39
N GLY A 415 10.91 -12.53 -6.83
CA GLY A 415 10.14 -12.69 -5.59
C GLY A 415 8.62 -12.60 -5.76
N THR A 416 8.12 -12.47 -7.00
CA THR A 416 6.69 -12.57 -7.33
C THR A 416 6.34 -13.98 -7.84
N VAL A 417 5.05 -14.28 -7.96
CA VAL A 417 4.55 -15.54 -8.55
C VAL A 417 4.91 -15.72 -10.04
N CYS A 418 5.40 -14.67 -10.70
CA CYS A 418 5.79 -14.68 -12.11
C CYS A 418 7.24 -15.14 -12.34
N ASP A 419 8.05 -15.24 -11.28
CA ASP A 419 9.45 -15.67 -11.34
C ASP A 419 9.56 -17.17 -11.72
N SER A 420 10.38 -17.50 -12.72
CA SER A 420 10.60 -18.88 -13.17
C SER A 420 11.26 -19.76 -12.10
N THR A 421 12.04 -19.18 -11.19
CA THR A 421 12.64 -19.93 -10.06
C THR A 421 11.61 -20.41 -9.06
N TYR A 422 10.38 -19.89 -9.12
CA TYR A 422 9.24 -20.36 -8.34
C TYR A 422 8.62 -21.65 -8.92
N THR A 423 8.88 -21.96 -10.19
CA THR A 423 8.29 -23.11 -10.92
C THR A 423 9.24 -24.31 -11.00
N THR A 424 10.55 -24.13 -10.85
CA THR A 424 11.55 -25.22 -10.99
C THR A 424 11.73 -26.12 -9.77
N THR A 425 10.94 -25.97 -8.70
CA THR A 425 10.97 -26.90 -7.55
C THR A 425 9.85 -27.94 -7.57
N THR A 426 8.97 -27.97 -8.58
CA THR A 426 7.82 -28.91 -8.61
C THR A 426 7.75 -29.84 -9.81
N ILE A 427 8.59 -29.70 -10.84
CA ILE A 427 8.49 -30.54 -12.04
C ILE A 427 9.87 -30.84 -12.63
N TYR A 428 10.73 -31.58 -11.92
CA TYR A 428 11.79 -32.42 -12.52
C TYR A 428 12.28 -33.41 -11.45
N ASN A 429 11.47 -34.43 -11.16
CA ASN A 429 11.98 -35.70 -10.65
C ASN A 429 10.94 -36.81 -10.85
N HIS A 430 10.73 -37.18 -12.11
CA HIS A 430 10.24 -38.50 -12.45
C HIS A 430 10.96 -38.96 -13.73
N ARG A 431 11.75 -40.04 -13.58
CA ARG A 431 12.70 -40.66 -14.54
C ARG A 431 14.04 -39.88 -14.55
N ASP A 432 15.19 -40.37 -14.10
CA ASP A 432 15.69 -41.74 -14.01
C ASP A 432 16.71 -41.88 -12.86
N HIS A 433 16.83 -43.13 -12.42
CA HIS A 433 17.93 -43.75 -11.67
C HIS A 433 18.25 -43.37 -10.21
N MET A 434 18.26 -44.45 -9.42
CA MET A 434 18.66 -44.65 -8.03
C MET A 434 19.99 -43.98 -7.62
N ASP A 435 20.09 -43.78 -6.31
CA ASP A 435 21.27 -43.48 -5.49
C ASP A 435 21.67 -42.00 -5.35
N HIS A 436 21.02 -41.32 -4.37
CA HIS A 436 21.68 -40.71 -3.20
C HIS A 436 20.69 -39.81 -2.45
N MET A 437 19.84 -40.44 -1.61
CA MET A 437 19.11 -39.77 -0.53
C MET A 437 20.09 -39.47 0.60
N ASP A 438 20.19 -38.20 1.00
CA ASP A 438 20.33 -37.74 2.41
C ASP A 438 20.67 -36.24 2.56
N HIS A 439 20.89 -35.50 1.47
CA HIS A 439 21.21 -34.05 1.57
C HIS A 439 20.16 -33.06 1.02
N MET A 440 19.08 -33.53 0.39
CA MET A 440 18.07 -32.66 -0.26
C MET A 440 16.86 -32.29 0.63
N ASP A 441 16.61 -33.05 1.69
CA ASP A 441 15.43 -32.84 2.57
C ASP A 441 15.56 -31.59 3.46
N HIS A 442 16.80 -31.14 3.70
CA HIS A 442 17.05 -30.05 4.63
C HIS A 442 16.80 -28.65 4.01
N MET A 443 17.02 -28.46 2.71
CA MET A 443 16.82 -27.16 2.03
C MET A 443 15.35 -26.88 1.67
N ASP A 444 14.58 -27.90 1.29
CA ASP A 444 13.14 -27.77 1.03
C ASP A 444 12.33 -27.52 2.31
N HIS A 445 12.72 -28.14 3.42
CA HIS A 445 12.17 -27.80 4.73
C HIS A 445 12.47 -26.34 5.09
N ILE A 446 13.68 -25.83 4.85
CA ILE A 446 14.04 -24.43 5.15
C ILE A 446 13.23 -23.46 4.29
N ASN A 447 13.12 -23.66 2.98
CA ASN A 447 12.39 -22.74 2.09
C ASN A 447 10.86 -22.72 2.34
N ARG A 448 10.28 -23.87 2.69
CA ARG A 448 8.87 -23.99 3.05
C ARG A 448 8.57 -23.38 4.43
N GLU A 449 9.51 -23.45 5.36
CA GLU A 449 9.44 -22.72 6.63
C GLU A 449 9.59 -21.22 6.39
N VAL A 450 10.49 -20.75 5.50
CA VAL A 450 10.67 -19.32 5.19
C VAL A 450 9.43 -18.69 4.54
N LYS A 451 8.73 -19.38 3.61
CA LYS A 451 7.47 -18.86 3.03
C LYS A 451 6.34 -18.69 4.07
N LYS A 452 6.29 -19.54 5.10
CA LYS A 452 5.34 -19.40 6.20
C LYS A 452 5.63 -18.20 7.11
N ILE A 453 6.89 -17.76 7.18
CA ILE A 453 7.31 -16.65 8.04
C ILE A 453 6.65 -15.32 7.63
N PHE A 454 6.49 -15.07 6.32
CA PHE A 454 5.99 -13.80 5.79
C PHE A 454 4.51 -13.79 5.39
N ASN A 455 3.83 -14.93 5.45
CA ASN A 455 2.38 -14.98 5.21
C ASN A 455 1.66 -14.39 6.44
N MET A 456 0.91 -13.31 6.29
CA MET A 456 0.10 -12.71 7.37
C MET A 456 -1.40 -12.98 7.13
N PRO A 457 -2.18 -13.39 8.15
CA PRO A 457 -3.61 -13.67 7.99
C PRO A 457 -4.37 -12.42 7.57
N LYS A 458 -5.06 -12.47 6.43
CA LYS A 458 -5.86 -11.33 5.92
C LYS A 458 -7.30 -11.32 6.42
N ALA A 459 -7.77 -12.41 7.02
CA ALA A 459 -9.11 -12.51 7.60
C ALA A 459 -9.04 -12.47 9.13
N SER A 460 -9.91 -11.68 9.75
CA SER A 460 -10.16 -11.69 11.20
C SER A 460 -11.06 -12.86 11.57
N THR A 461 -10.96 -13.37 12.80
CA THR A 461 -11.98 -14.27 13.34
C THR A 461 -13.16 -13.54 13.97
N ILE A 462 -13.07 -12.22 14.11
CA ILE A 462 -14.20 -11.34 14.46
C ILE A 462 -15.07 -11.14 13.20
N PRO A 463 -16.33 -11.62 13.19
CA PRO A 463 -17.20 -11.52 12.03
C PRO A 463 -17.46 -10.07 11.62
N GLY A 464 -17.10 -9.72 10.37
CA GLY A 464 -17.33 -8.38 9.82
C GLY A 464 -16.22 -7.36 10.07
N LEU A 465 -15.14 -7.71 10.79
CA LEU A 465 -13.98 -6.84 10.92
C LEU A 465 -13.21 -6.79 9.59
N VAL A 466 -13.19 -5.62 8.96
CA VAL A 466 -12.53 -5.40 7.65
C VAL A 466 -11.02 -5.46 7.79
N TYR A 467 -10.30 -5.90 6.76
CA TYR A 467 -8.83 -5.93 6.80
C TYR A 467 -8.21 -4.53 6.67
N LEU A 468 -7.20 -4.24 7.49
CA LEU A 468 -6.48 -2.96 7.47
C LEU A 468 -5.19 -3.05 6.65
N SER A 469 -5.15 -2.38 5.50
CA SER A 469 -3.99 -2.36 4.60
C SER A 469 -2.69 -1.82 5.21
N ALA A 470 -2.75 -1.08 6.34
CA ALA A 470 -1.56 -0.63 7.06
C ALA A 470 -0.65 -1.79 7.52
N ARG A 471 -1.22 -2.99 7.73
CA ARG A 471 -0.47 -4.17 8.14
C ARG A 471 0.46 -4.71 7.05
N ASP A 472 0.09 -4.54 5.78
CA ASP A 472 0.90 -4.94 4.62
C ASP A 472 2.05 -3.95 4.33
N ASN A 473 2.02 -2.74 4.91
CA ASN A 473 3.05 -1.74 4.69
C ASN A 473 4.34 -2.12 5.45
N PRO A 474 5.52 -2.22 4.80
CA PRO A 474 6.77 -2.54 5.49
C PRO A 474 7.16 -1.59 6.61
N SER A 475 6.85 -0.28 6.50
CA SER A 475 7.27 0.72 7.48
C SER A 475 6.39 0.77 8.74
N LYS A 476 5.13 0.29 8.63
CA LYS A 476 4.13 0.21 9.71
C LYS A 476 4.13 1.45 10.59
N THR A 477 3.61 2.58 10.11
CA THR A 477 3.69 3.87 10.83
C THR A 477 2.39 4.23 11.54
N ALA A 478 2.48 5.10 12.55
CA ALA A 478 1.31 5.59 13.27
C ALA A 478 0.33 6.32 12.32
N MET A 479 0.80 7.19 11.42
CA MET A 479 -0.10 7.80 10.43
C MET A 479 -0.53 6.79 9.37
N GLY A 480 0.29 5.79 9.06
CA GLY A 480 -0.10 4.67 8.21
C GLY A 480 -1.38 3.98 8.71
N PHE A 481 -1.49 3.72 10.02
CA PHE A 481 -2.71 3.22 10.66
C PHE A 481 -3.90 4.16 10.42
N ILE A 482 -3.76 5.46 10.74
CA ILE A 482 -4.82 6.46 10.53
C ILE A 482 -5.25 6.57 9.07
N ASN A 483 -4.28 6.59 8.15
CA ASN A 483 -4.53 6.72 6.71
C ASN A 483 -5.21 5.47 6.13
N ALA A 484 -4.86 4.27 6.61
CA ALA A 484 -5.56 3.06 6.21
C ALA A 484 -7.02 3.07 6.71
N ARG A 485 -7.24 3.53 7.94
CA ARG A 485 -8.60 3.71 8.50
C ARG A 485 -9.44 4.70 7.70
N LYS A 486 -8.89 5.86 7.34
CA LYS A 486 -9.58 6.87 6.49
C LYS A 486 -10.13 6.30 5.19
N LYS A 487 -9.48 5.27 4.63
CA LYS A 487 -9.91 4.63 3.37
C LYS A 487 -11.11 3.70 3.54
N ILE A 488 -11.26 3.06 4.70
CA ILE A 488 -12.23 1.98 4.91
C ILE A 488 -13.37 2.36 5.86
N ASP A 489 -13.16 3.35 6.72
CA ASP A 489 -14.13 3.70 7.77
C ASP A 489 -15.41 4.36 7.23
N GLY A 490 -15.41 4.81 5.97
CA GLY A 490 -16.59 5.44 5.36
C GLY A 490 -16.99 6.76 6.04
N ALA A 491 -16.04 7.46 6.63
CA ALA A 491 -16.30 8.72 7.35
C ALA A 491 -16.30 9.96 6.44
N GLU A 492 -16.00 9.81 5.14
CA GLU A 492 -16.14 10.86 4.11
C GLU A 492 -15.42 12.19 4.45
N GLY A 493 -14.28 12.13 5.15
CA GLY A 493 -13.53 13.32 5.59
C GLY A 493 -14.10 14.03 6.83
N LEU A 494 -15.20 13.51 7.39
CA LEU A 494 -15.83 13.92 8.65
C LEU A 494 -15.47 12.94 9.78
N TRP A 495 -16.09 13.08 10.95
CA TRP A 495 -15.98 12.11 12.05
C TRP A 495 -17.21 11.22 12.05
N ARG A 496 -17.01 9.91 11.97
CA ARG A 496 -18.10 8.93 12.04
C ARG A 496 -18.26 8.42 13.47
N ILE A 497 -19.48 8.44 13.99
CA ILE A 497 -19.87 7.73 15.22
C ILE A 497 -21.11 6.92 14.89
N GLU A 498 -21.02 5.61 15.07
CA GLU A 498 -21.95 4.60 14.58
C GLU A 498 -22.19 4.75 13.06
N ASN A 499 -23.42 5.00 12.65
CA ASN A 499 -23.79 5.23 11.25
C ASN A 499 -23.91 6.71 10.90
N LYS A 500 -23.48 7.62 11.78
CA LYS A 500 -23.69 9.06 11.64
C LYS A 500 -22.39 9.80 11.43
N LEU A 501 -22.42 10.80 10.56
CA LEU A 501 -21.30 11.70 10.27
C LEU A 501 -21.51 13.05 10.94
N TYR A 502 -20.45 13.54 11.58
CA TYR A 502 -20.44 14.79 12.34
C TYR A 502 -19.32 15.72 11.86
N ASP A 503 -19.59 17.02 11.82
CA ASP A 503 -18.57 18.04 11.61
C ASP A 503 -18.13 18.64 12.95
N LEU A 504 -16.94 18.25 13.40
CA LEU A 504 -16.34 18.69 14.65
C LEU A 504 -15.25 19.76 14.46
N GLU A 505 -15.05 20.27 13.23
CA GLU A 505 -13.95 21.17 12.89
C GLU A 505 -13.95 22.43 13.78
N ASN A 506 -15.12 23.08 13.89
CA ASN A 506 -15.29 24.28 14.71
C ASN A 506 -15.25 23.98 16.21
N PHE A 507 -15.58 22.75 16.62
CA PHE A 507 -15.57 22.34 18.03
C PHE A 507 -14.19 21.94 18.52
N MET A 508 -13.29 21.52 17.62
CA MET A 508 -11.95 20.99 17.91
C MET A 508 -11.16 21.84 18.92
N LYS A 509 -11.13 23.17 18.76
CA LYS A 509 -10.37 24.07 19.65
C LYS A 509 -10.99 24.21 21.04
N SER A 510 -12.30 24.01 21.15
CA SER A 510 -13.05 24.06 22.42
C SER A 510 -13.27 22.68 23.05
N HIS A 511 -12.82 21.60 22.40
CA HIS A 511 -13.01 20.25 22.89
C HIS A 511 -12.35 20.05 24.27
N PRO A 512 -13.09 19.65 25.32
CA PRO A 512 -12.54 19.52 26.67
C PRO A 512 -11.37 18.54 26.80
N GLY A 513 -11.33 17.51 25.95
CA GLY A 513 -10.25 16.52 25.87
C GLY A 513 -9.02 16.96 25.06
N GLY A 514 -9.01 18.18 24.52
CA GLY A 514 -7.92 18.69 23.69
C GLY A 514 -8.17 18.53 22.19
N SER A 515 -7.46 19.33 21.40
CA SER A 515 -7.65 19.43 19.95
C SER A 515 -6.96 18.32 19.16
N GLU A 516 -5.91 17.71 19.72
CA GLU A 516 -5.09 16.74 19.00
C GLU A 516 -5.87 15.46 18.64
N TRP A 517 -6.72 14.97 19.54
CA TRP A 517 -7.59 13.82 19.28
C TRP A 517 -8.50 14.03 18.08
N ILE A 518 -9.21 15.16 18.03
CA ILE A 518 -10.13 15.51 16.96
C ILE A 518 -9.36 15.70 15.64
N ARG A 519 -8.22 16.41 15.69
CA ARG A 519 -7.37 16.65 14.52
C ARG A 519 -6.84 15.36 13.89
N ILE A 520 -6.31 14.44 14.69
CA ILE A 520 -5.70 13.18 14.19
C ILE A 520 -6.76 12.26 13.59
N THR A 521 -7.94 12.18 14.22
CA THR A 521 -9.01 11.25 13.84
C THR A 521 -9.97 11.79 12.78
N LYS A 522 -9.70 12.98 12.21
CA LYS A 522 -10.51 13.51 11.13
C LYS A 522 -10.53 12.52 9.95
N GLY A 523 -11.73 12.18 9.47
CA GLY A 523 -11.91 11.23 8.38
C GLY A 523 -11.91 9.77 8.81
N THR A 524 -11.99 9.44 10.10
CA THR A 524 -12.10 8.05 10.59
C THR A 524 -13.41 7.80 11.34
N ASP A 525 -13.73 6.52 11.55
CA ASP A 525 -14.76 6.07 12.48
C ASP A 525 -14.20 6.12 13.90
N ILE A 526 -14.78 6.96 14.75
CA ILE A 526 -14.35 7.17 16.13
C ILE A 526 -15.33 6.59 17.14
N THR A 527 -16.18 5.64 16.76
CA THR A 527 -17.21 5.07 17.65
C THR A 527 -16.61 4.50 18.93
N GLU A 528 -15.65 3.57 18.84
CA GLU A 528 -15.05 2.96 20.04
C GLU A 528 -14.34 4.01 20.91
N LEU A 529 -13.61 4.94 20.26
CA LEU A 529 -12.94 6.05 20.94
C LEU A 529 -13.95 6.94 21.67
N PHE A 530 -15.04 7.31 21.00
CA PHE A 530 -16.09 8.15 21.56
C PHE A 530 -16.70 7.47 22.79
N GLU A 531 -16.98 6.18 22.71
CA GLU A 531 -17.58 5.41 23.79
C GLU A 531 -16.66 5.24 24.98
N ALA A 532 -15.40 4.86 24.75
CA ALA A 532 -14.41 4.59 25.78
C ALA A 532 -13.91 5.86 26.50
N HIS A 533 -13.87 7.00 25.79
CA HIS A 533 -13.30 8.24 26.33
C HIS A 533 -14.34 9.18 26.95
N HIS A 534 -15.63 9.02 26.63
CA HIS A 534 -16.71 9.81 27.22
C HIS A 534 -17.53 9.00 28.22
N ILE A 535 -17.12 9.02 29.49
CA ILE A 535 -17.76 8.21 30.55
C ILE A 535 -19.19 8.68 30.85
N THR A 536 -19.43 9.99 30.82
CA THR A 536 -20.77 10.59 31.03
C THR A 536 -21.51 10.83 29.71
N ASP A 537 -22.83 10.99 29.78
CA ASP A 537 -23.70 11.28 28.62
C ASP A 537 -23.62 12.73 28.07
N LYS A 538 -22.79 13.60 28.67
CA LYS A 538 -22.64 15.00 28.22
C LYS A 538 -22.26 15.11 26.75
N ALA A 539 -21.36 14.26 26.26
CA ALA A 539 -20.90 14.28 24.88
C ALA A 539 -22.03 13.87 23.93
N GLU A 540 -22.77 12.80 24.26
CA GLU A 540 -23.93 12.33 23.50
C GLU A 540 -25.02 13.39 23.37
N ARG A 541 -25.29 14.14 24.45
CA ARG A 541 -26.28 15.23 24.42
C ARG A 541 -25.83 16.43 23.57
N LEU A 542 -24.53 16.63 23.39
CA LEU A 542 -23.98 17.72 22.55
C LEU A 542 -23.89 17.32 21.08
N LEU A 543 -23.75 16.02 20.81
CA LEU A 543 -23.46 15.47 19.48
C LEU A 543 -24.46 15.87 18.38
N PRO A 544 -25.79 15.96 18.63
CA PRO A 544 -26.76 16.38 17.60
C PRO A 544 -26.49 17.76 16.99
N LYS A 545 -25.79 18.65 17.71
CA LYS A 545 -25.45 20.00 17.19
C LYS A 545 -24.46 19.96 16.02
N PHE A 546 -23.73 18.87 15.86
CA PHE A 546 -22.68 18.68 14.86
C PHE A 546 -23.08 17.68 13.79
N TYR A 547 -24.29 17.12 13.85
CA TYR A 547 -24.76 16.12 12.92
C TYR A 547 -24.88 16.68 11.51
N VAL A 548 -24.38 15.92 10.53
CA VAL A 548 -24.46 16.28 9.11
C VAL A 548 -25.43 15.35 8.39
N ARG A 549 -25.18 14.03 8.42
CA ARG A 549 -25.97 13.00 7.72
C ARG A 549 -25.60 11.58 8.20
N GLU A 550 -26.35 10.59 7.75
CA GLU A 550 -25.95 9.17 7.85
C GLU A 550 -24.80 8.85 6.87
N ALA A 551 -23.94 7.89 7.23
CA ALA A 551 -22.88 7.36 6.38
C ALA A 551 -23.44 6.45 5.29
N ALA A 552 -22.88 6.53 4.08
CA ALA A 552 -23.36 5.76 2.93
C ALA A 552 -22.97 4.26 2.98
N THR A 553 -21.95 3.90 3.74
CA THR A 553 -21.40 2.53 3.81
C THR A 553 -21.56 1.92 5.20
N PRO A 554 -21.63 0.57 5.32
CA PRO A 554 -21.50 -0.10 6.59
C PRO A 554 -20.20 0.26 7.33
N ARG A 555 -20.17 0.07 8.65
CA ARG A 555 -18.96 0.25 9.46
C ARG A 555 -17.93 -0.81 9.13
N SER A 556 -16.65 -0.45 9.20
CA SER A 556 -15.53 -1.40 9.05
C SER A 556 -15.25 -2.21 10.32
N VAL A 557 -15.76 -1.75 11.45
CA VAL A 557 -15.68 -2.43 12.75
C VAL A 557 -17.08 -2.89 13.17
N PRO A 558 -17.27 -4.19 13.47
CA PRO A 558 -18.58 -4.76 13.79
C PRO A 558 -18.96 -4.67 15.28
N LEU A 559 -18.09 -4.10 16.11
CA LEU A 559 -18.27 -4.04 17.57
C LEU A 559 -19.43 -3.13 17.94
N THR A 560 -20.14 -3.51 18.99
CA THR A 560 -21.42 -2.91 19.39
C THR A 560 -21.36 -2.32 20.80
N PHE A 561 -22.24 -1.35 21.03
CA PHE A 561 -22.41 -0.64 22.29
C PHE A 561 -23.90 -0.63 22.68
N LEU A 562 -24.52 -1.82 22.67
CA LEU A 562 -25.96 -1.95 22.96
C LEU A 562 -26.28 -1.36 24.35
N PRO A 563 -27.42 -0.66 24.53
CA PRO A 563 -27.77 -0.04 25.81
C PRO A 563 -27.80 -1.01 27.00
N ASP A 564 -28.21 -2.24 26.76
CA ASP A 564 -28.27 -3.37 27.69
C ASP A 564 -27.06 -4.31 27.58
N GLY A 565 -26.08 -3.99 26.71
CA GLY A 565 -24.82 -4.70 26.60
C GLY A 565 -23.92 -4.53 27.83
N PHE A 566 -22.87 -5.36 27.90
CA PHE A 566 -21.93 -5.39 29.01
C PHE A 566 -21.27 -4.02 29.21
N TYR A 567 -20.69 -3.44 28.15
CA TYR A 567 -19.93 -2.20 28.28
C TYR A 567 -20.79 -1.03 28.77
N ARG A 568 -21.96 -0.82 28.15
CA ARG A 568 -22.87 0.28 28.53
C ARG A 568 -23.43 0.09 29.94
N THR A 569 -23.67 -1.15 30.36
CA THR A 569 -24.10 -1.45 31.74
C THR A 569 -22.99 -1.14 32.75
N PHE A 570 -21.76 -1.56 32.47
CA PHE A 570 -20.59 -1.23 33.30
C PHE A 570 -20.36 0.29 33.36
N LYS A 571 -20.34 0.98 32.20
CA LYS A 571 -20.12 2.43 32.08
C LYS A 571 -21.09 3.26 32.94
N ARG A 572 -22.39 2.90 32.97
CA ARG A 572 -23.37 3.55 33.87
C ARG A 572 -23.01 3.38 35.35
N ARG A 573 -22.62 2.19 35.76
CA ARG A 573 -22.24 1.88 37.16
C ARG A 573 -20.91 2.54 37.54
N ALA A 574 -19.94 2.57 36.64
CA ALA A 574 -18.67 3.25 36.82
C ALA A 574 -18.88 4.77 36.98
N THR A 575 -19.75 5.38 36.18
CA THR A 575 -20.12 6.80 36.31
C THR A 575 -20.65 7.12 37.72
N GLU A 576 -21.51 6.26 38.25
CA GLU A 576 -22.05 6.39 39.60
C GLU A 576 -20.96 6.23 40.68
N ALA A 577 -20.03 5.28 40.50
CA ALA A 577 -18.90 5.08 41.41
C ALA A 577 -17.94 6.29 41.43
N LEU A 578 -17.75 6.94 40.27
CA LEU A 578 -16.85 8.07 40.10
C LEU A 578 -17.49 9.44 40.45
N LYS A 579 -18.79 9.50 40.77
CA LYS A 579 -19.52 10.77 40.96
C LYS A 579 -18.95 11.68 42.06
N LYS A 580 -18.18 11.13 43.00
CA LYS A 580 -17.60 11.85 44.14
C LYS A 580 -16.18 12.39 43.86
N VAL A 581 -15.62 12.12 42.68
CA VAL A 581 -14.29 12.56 42.29
C VAL A 581 -14.32 13.29 40.95
N ASP A 582 -13.39 14.21 40.74
CA ASP A 582 -13.20 14.88 39.43
C ASP A 582 -12.30 14.01 38.54
N PHE A 583 -12.86 12.90 38.04
CA PHE A 583 -12.11 11.92 37.22
C PHE A 583 -11.71 12.44 35.83
N HIS A 584 -12.10 13.67 35.48
CA HIS A 584 -11.62 14.34 34.26
C HIS A 584 -10.21 14.95 34.43
N LYS A 585 -9.64 14.89 35.64
CA LYS A 585 -8.27 15.32 35.94
C LYS A 585 -7.48 14.16 36.55
N SER A 586 -6.15 14.20 36.39
CA SER A 586 -5.27 13.28 37.10
C SER A 586 -5.26 13.58 38.60
N SER A 587 -5.12 12.53 39.42
CA SER A 587 -5.04 12.66 40.87
C SER A 587 -3.75 13.38 41.29
N THR A 588 -3.82 14.22 42.31
CA THR A 588 -2.64 14.84 42.93
C THR A 588 -1.62 13.80 43.37
N THR A 589 -2.07 12.64 43.87
CA THR A 589 -1.19 11.55 44.29
C THR A 589 -0.42 10.97 43.09
N THR A 590 -1.12 10.69 41.99
CA THR A 590 -0.51 10.19 40.74
C THR A 590 0.48 11.21 40.17
N ASN A 591 0.12 12.50 40.18
CA ASN A 591 0.99 13.60 39.77
C ASN A 591 2.28 13.62 40.61
N LEU A 592 2.18 13.59 41.93
CA LEU A 592 3.33 13.63 42.83
C LEU A 592 4.26 12.43 42.66
N ILE A 593 3.71 11.22 42.49
CA ILE A 593 4.52 10.02 42.22
C ILE A 593 5.27 10.19 40.90
N THR A 594 4.56 10.58 39.83
CA THR A 594 5.13 10.72 38.49
C THR A 594 6.21 11.80 38.45
N ASP A 595 5.94 12.97 39.03
CA ASP A 595 6.91 14.08 39.10
C ASP A 595 8.15 13.69 39.91
N SER A 596 7.98 12.93 41.00
CA SER A 596 9.09 12.42 41.80
C SER A 596 9.98 11.43 41.02
N LEU A 597 9.38 10.58 40.19
CA LEU A 597 10.12 9.64 39.32
C LEU A 597 10.98 10.40 38.29
N VAL A 598 10.46 11.47 37.70
CA VAL A 598 11.21 12.33 36.77
C VAL A 598 12.37 13.01 37.49
N ILE A 599 12.12 13.61 38.66
CA ILE A 599 13.17 14.27 39.46
C ILE A 599 14.29 13.27 39.79
N ALA A 600 13.93 12.06 40.23
CA ALA A 600 14.89 11.00 40.52
C ALA A 600 15.66 10.54 39.27
N THR A 601 15.01 10.48 38.10
CA THR A 601 15.66 10.16 36.81
C THR A 601 16.75 11.18 36.48
N PHE A 602 16.46 12.47 36.59
CA PHE A 602 17.46 13.53 36.37
C PHE A 602 18.56 13.50 37.44
N ALA A 603 18.21 13.40 38.71
CA ALA A 603 19.20 13.36 39.79
C ALA A 603 20.17 12.18 39.66
N LEU A 604 19.66 10.97 39.42
CA LEU A 604 20.47 9.76 39.28
C LEU A 604 21.29 9.76 37.99
N SER A 605 20.75 10.25 36.87
CA SER A 605 21.51 10.34 35.61
C SER A 605 22.67 11.35 35.71
N LEU A 606 22.45 12.50 36.37
CA LEU A 606 23.50 13.47 36.68
C LEU A 606 24.56 12.89 37.63
N MET A 607 24.15 12.20 38.70
CA MET A 607 25.07 11.52 39.61
C MET A 607 25.88 10.43 38.89
N ALA A 608 25.24 9.62 38.05
CA ALA A 608 25.92 8.58 37.26
C ALA A 608 26.95 9.20 36.30
N ALA A 609 26.60 10.34 35.69
CA ALA A 609 27.48 11.08 34.80
C ALA A 609 28.67 11.71 35.52
N PHE A 610 28.44 12.36 36.66
CA PHE A 610 29.46 13.01 37.48
C PHE A 610 30.45 12.01 38.10
N PHE A 611 29.95 10.92 38.69
CA PHE A 611 30.78 9.89 39.31
C PHE A 611 31.26 8.81 38.34
N HIS A 612 30.86 8.87 37.07
CA HIS A 612 31.13 7.83 36.07
C HIS A 612 30.72 6.41 36.54
N SER A 613 29.62 6.30 37.29
CA SER A 613 29.20 5.06 37.96
C SER A 613 28.10 4.32 37.19
N TYR A 614 28.42 3.13 36.67
CA TYR A 614 27.45 2.26 36.01
C TYR A 614 26.38 1.72 36.97
N THR A 615 26.68 1.59 38.27
CA THR A 615 25.69 1.15 39.27
C THR A 615 24.59 2.20 39.45
N ILE A 616 24.97 3.48 39.56
CA ILE A 616 24.00 4.59 39.62
C ILE A 616 23.26 4.69 38.28
N LEU A 617 23.93 4.43 37.15
CA LEU A 617 23.30 4.42 35.83
C LEU A 617 22.20 3.37 35.70
N ILE A 618 22.38 2.17 36.27
CA ILE A 618 21.33 1.13 36.29
C ILE A 618 20.11 1.62 37.08
N LEU A 619 20.31 2.27 38.23
CA LEU A 619 19.22 2.90 38.98
C LEU A 619 18.54 4.03 38.19
N ALA A 620 19.31 4.89 37.54
CA ALA A 620 18.76 5.93 36.66
C ALA A 620 17.91 5.33 35.52
N SER A 621 18.34 4.20 34.95
CA SER A 621 17.61 3.48 33.89
C SER A 621 16.29 2.88 34.40
N LEU A 622 16.27 2.37 35.63
CA LEU A 622 15.05 1.88 36.27
C LEU A 622 14.05 3.03 36.48
N PHE A 623 14.51 4.18 36.98
CA PHE A 623 13.67 5.35 37.17
C PHE A 623 13.18 5.97 35.85
N LEU A 624 14.00 5.96 34.80
CA LEU A 624 13.56 6.35 33.45
C LEU A 624 12.43 5.43 32.95
N THR A 625 12.53 4.13 33.21
CA THR A 625 11.49 3.15 32.86
C THR A 625 10.19 3.42 33.60
N TRP A 626 10.26 3.61 34.91
CA TRP A 626 9.08 3.95 35.72
C TRP A 626 8.48 5.30 35.35
N THR A 627 9.33 6.28 34.98
CA THR A 627 8.88 7.57 34.46
C THR A 627 8.08 7.39 33.19
N ALA A 628 8.59 6.63 32.21
CA ALA A 628 7.87 6.36 30.96
C ALA A 628 6.55 5.60 31.23
N ASN A 629 6.59 4.52 32.01
CA ASN A 629 5.38 3.76 32.34
C ASN A 629 4.33 4.59 33.08
N ALA A 630 4.75 5.44 34.03
CA ALA A 630 3.84 6.33 34.75
C ALA A 630 3.25 7.42 33.84
N ALA A 631 4.05 7.92 32.89
CA ALA A 631 3.65 8.95 31.94
C ALA A 631 2.56 8.48 30.95
N HIS A 632 2.41 7.16 30.76
CA HIS A 632 1.41 6.59 29.85
C HIS A 632 -0.03 7.00 30.19
N ASN A 633 -0.35 7.07 31.48
CA ASN A 633 -1.64 7.53 31.99
C ASN A 633 -2.07 8.89 31.38
N TYR A 634 -1.11 9.77 31.13
CA TYR A 634 -1.40 11.15 30.74
C TYR A 634 -1.70 11.33 29.26
N PHE A 635 -1.23 10.45 28.36
CA PHE A 635 -1.50 10.62 26.93
C PHE A 635 -2.88 10.10 26.51
N HIS A 636 -3.52 9.28 27.34
CA HIS A 636 -4.94 8.92 27.23
C HIS A 636 -5.86 10.07 27.63
N MET A 637 -5.40 10.93 28.52
CA MET A 637 -6.15 12.08 29.03
C MET A 637 -6.08 13.29 28.08
N ARG A 638 -6.74 14.38 28.51
CA ARG A 638 -6.58 15.71 27.92
C ARG A 638 -5.10 16.09 27.82
N ASP A 639 -4.74 16.77 26.73
CA ASP A 639 -3.42 17.35 26.52
C ASP A 639 -2.89 18.05 27.78
N ASN A 640 -1.75 17.56 28.27
CA ASN A 640 -1.09 18.03 29.48
C ASN A 640 0.42 17.83 29.36
N PHE A 641 1.21 18.60 30.11
CA PHE A 641 2.66 18.58 29.98
C PHE A 641 3.32 17.28 30.48
N ARG A 642 2.66 16.49 31.35
CA ARG A 642 3.20 15.24 31.89
C ARG A 642 3.26 14.12 30.86
N MET A 643 2.51 14.26 29.75
CA MET A 643 2.71 13.41 28.58
C MET A 643 4.16 13.43 28.09
N TYR A 644 4.85 14.57 28.19
CA TYR A 644 6.24 14.71 27.74
C TYR A 644 7.23 13.93 28.60
N TYR A 645 6.87 13.49 29.80
CA TYR A 645 7.73 12.58 30.56
C TYR A 645 7.93 11.24 29.84
N PHE A 646 6.94 10.81 29.06
CA PHE A 646 7.05 9.65 28.19
C PHE A 646 8.13 9.85 27.13
N ASP A 647 8.20 11.07 26.58
CA ASP A 647 9.14 11.43 25.51
C ASP A 647 10.62 11.41 25.94
N LEU A 648 10.93 11.42 27.25
CA LEU A 648 12.31 11.26 27.74
C LEU A 648 12.95 9.92 27.33
N SER A 649 12.12 8.92 27.05
CA SER A 649 12.53 7.57 26.67
C SER A 649 12.84 7.38 25.18
N MET A 650 12.83 8.46 24.37
CA MET A 650 12.80 8.45 22.89
C MET A 650 11.47 8.02 22.27
N LEU A 651 10.60 7.30 22.99
CA LEU A 651 9.25 7.02 22.53
C LEU A 651 8.47 8.34 22.32
N SER A 652 7.52 8.36 21.38
CA SER A 652 6.74 9.56 21.08
C SER A 652 5.35 9.46 21.70
N SER A 653 5.00 10.39 22.58
CA SER A 653 3.65 10.47 23.16
C SER A 653 2.57 10.67 22.09
N LYS A 654 2.91 11.33 20.97
CA LYS A 654 2.02 11.50 19.81
C LYS A 654 1.79 10.18 19.07
N ASN A 655 2.87 9.43 18.81
CA ASN A 655 2.75 8.13 18.14
C ASN A 655 2.03 7.13 19.03
N PHE A 656 2.37 7.05 20.32
CA PHE A 656 1.72 6.14 21.27
C PHE A 656 0.25 6.47 21.50
N ARG A 657 -0.16 7.74 21.42
CA ARG A 657 -1.59 8.08 21.40
C ARG A 657 -2.31 7.40 20.23
N ILE A 658 -1.69 7.26 19.07
CA ILE A 658 -2.27 6.55 17.92
C ILE A 658 -2.14 5.04 18.08
N THR A 659 -0.92 4.54 18.27
CA THR A 659 -0.61 3.10 18.20
C THR A 659 -1.09 2.34 19.43
N HIS A 660 -1.03 2.97 20.60
CA HIS A 660 -1.49 2.37 21.86
C HIS A 660 -2.94 2.76 22.14
N ALA A 661 -3.26 4.05 22.26
CA ALA A 661 -4.60 4.46 22.72
C ALA A 661 -5.71 4.32 21.65
N MET A 662 -5.44 4.67 20.38
CA MET A 662 -6.46 4.56 19.31
C MET A 662 -6.53 3.19 18.63
N SER A 663 -5.48 2.37 18.76
CA SER A 663 -5.39 1.06 18.13
C SER A 663 -5.44 -0.05 19.18
N HIS A 664 -4.39 -0.23 19.99
CA HIS A 664 -4.32 -1.32 20.96
C HIS A 664 -5.46 -1.31 21.99
N HIS A 665 -5.80 -0.17 22.58
CA HIS A 665 -6.89 -0.08 23.57
C HIS A 665 -8.28 -0.32 22.98
N MET A 666 -8.48 -0.03 21.69
CA MET A 666 -9.80 -0.16 21.06
C MET A 666 -10.01 -1.53 20.41
N TYR A 667 -8.92 -2.17 20.00
CA TYR A 667 -8.95 -3.40 19.22
C TYR A 667 -7.86 -4.40 19.68
N PRO A 668 -7.68 -4.64 21.00
CA PRO A 668 -6.55 -5.40 21.53
C PRO A 668 -6.51 -6.82 20.98
N ASN A 669 -5.31 -7.30 20.64
CA ASN A 669 -5.05 -8.63 20.08
C ASN A 669 -5.85 -8.97 18.80
N THR A 670 -6.43 -7.98 18.11
CA THR A 670 -7.08 -8.17 16.80
C THR A 670 -6.11 -7.89 15.65
N ILE A 671 -6.53 -8.15 14.40
CA ILE A 671 -5.76 -7.74 13.22
C ILE A 671 -5.64 -6.20 13.05
N TRP A 672 -6.39 -5.39 13.81
CA TRP A 672 -6.27 -3.93 13.85
C TRP A 672 -5.32 -3.41 14.94
N ASP A 673 -4.86 -4.30 15.84
CA ASP A 673 -3.92 -3.94 16.89
C ASP A 673 -2.52 -3.68 16.30
N TYR A 674 -2.10 -2.41 16.31
CA TYR A 674 -0.79 -1.99 15.83
C TYR A 674 0.34 -2.67 16.59
N GLU A 675 0.20 -2.85 17.92
CA GLU A 675 1.27 -3.43 18.74
C GLU A 675 1.49 -4.90 18.44
N MET A 676 0.48 -5.57 17.89
CA MET A 676 0.57 -6.92 17.38
C MET A 676 1.31 -6.96 16.05
N TYR A 677 0.81 -6.25 15.03
CA TYR A 677 1.36 -6.41 13.69
C TYR A 677 2.65 -5.63 13.46
N VAL A 678 3.00 -4.61 14.26
CA VAL A 678 4.27 -3.87 14.11
C VAL A 678 5.49 -4.76 14.31
N LEU A 679 5.36 -5.80 15.12
CA LEU A 679 6.44 -6.76 15.40
C LEU A 679 6.45 -7.97 14.46
N GLU A 680 5.45 -8.12 13.59
CA GLU A 680 5.46 -9.14 12.56
C GLU A 680 6.45 -8.78 11.44
N PRO A 681 7.17 -9.77 10.86
CA PRO A 681 7.07 -11.20 11.14
C PRO A 681 7.94 -11.69 12.32
N PHE A 682 8.71 -10.81 12.98
CA PHE A 682 9.75 -11.17 13.96
C PHE A 682 9.23 -11.74 15.29
N VAL A 683 8.09 -11.25 15.78
CA VAL A 683 7.38 -11.78 16.94
C VAL A 683 5.92 -11.98 16.54
N GLN A 684 5.42 -13.20 16.66
CA GLN A 684 4.08 -13.58 16.17
C GLN A 684 3.22 -14.17 17.30
N TRP A 685 2.28 -13.37 17.82
CA TRP A 685 1.36 -13.83 18.86
C TRP A 685 0.07 -14.45 18.31
N MET A 686 -0.36 -14.13 17.09
CA MET A 686 -1.59 -14.70 16.51
C MET A 686 -1.46 -16.23 16.36
N PRO A 687 -2.45 -17.03 16.82
CA PRO A 687 -2.46 -18.47 16.62
C PRO A 687 -2.70 -18.80 15.14
N ARG A 688 -1.78 -19.54 14.52
CA ARG A 688 -1.93 -19.96 13.11
C ARG A 688 -1.40 -21.35 12.90
N LYS A 689 -2.15 -22.16 12.13
CA LYS A 689 -1.74 -23.52 11.76
C LYS A 689 -0.46 -23.55 10.92
N ASP A 690 -0.18 -22.47 10.19
CA ASP A 690 1.01 -22.33 9.35
C ASP A 690 2.21 -21.72 10.09
N LYS A 691 2.13 -21.42 11.39
CA LYS A 691 3.27 -20.87 12.14
C LYS A 691 4.37 -21.93 12.28
N SER A 692 5.57 -21.58 11.81
CA SER A 692 6.78 -22.40 11.91
C SER A 692 7.22 -22.59 13.37
N TYR A 693 7.56 -23.82 13.77
CA TYR A 693 8.16 -24.08 15.08
C TYR A 693 9.51 -23.36 15.23
N LEU A 694 10.34 -23.40 14.19
CA LEU A 694 11.64 -22.71 14.17
C LEU A 694 11.46 -21.21 14.34
N MET A 695 10.51 -20.60 13.63
CA MET A 695 10.23 -19.16 13.77
C MET A 695 9.66 -18.81 15.14
N GLY A 696 8.85 -19.67 15.73
CA GLY A 696 8.41 -19.53 17.12
C GLY A 696 9.60 -19.53 18.10
N MET A 697 10.58 -20.41 17.89
CA MET A 697 11.81 -20.44 18.70
C MET A 697 12.68 -19.20 18.47
N ILE A 698 12.83 -18.74 17.23
CA ILE A 698 13.52 -17.48 16.91
C ILE A 698 12.83 -16.31 17.61
N SER A 699 11.50 -16.22 17.53
CA SER A 699 10.70 -15.18 18.18
C SER A 699 10.96 -15.13 19.70
N LYS A 700 11.06 -16.28 20.36
CA LYS A 700 11.43 -16.35 21.79
C LYS A 700 12.82 -15.81 22.07
N ILE A 701 13.81 -16.22 21.27
CA ILE A 701 15.22 -15.84 21.46
C ILE A 701 15.43 -14.35 21.17
N ILE A 702 14.76 -13.81 20.15
CA ILE A 702 14.90 -12.42 19.74
C ILE A 702 14.08 -11.45 20.59
N SER A 703 13.04 -11.92 21.30
CA SER A 703 12.17 -11.05 22.12
C SER A 703 12.95 -10.12 23.06
N PRO A 704 13.93 -10.58 23.88
CA PRO A 704 14.73 -9.68 24.70
C PRO A 704 15.57 -8.66 23.92
N ILE A 705 16.02 -9.02 22.71
CA ILE A 705 16.76 -8.12 21.82
C ILE A 705 15.83 -7.03 21.28
N VAL A 706 14.61 -7.40 20.87
CA VAL A 706 13.55 -6.46 20.47
C VAL A 706 13.25 -5.48 21.60
N TRP A 707 13.09 -5.99 22.84
CA TRP A 707 12.86 -5.14 24.01
C TRP A 707 14.01 -4.15 24.24
N MET A 708 15.26 -4.60 24.14
CA MET A 708 16.44 -3.75 24.33
C MET A 708 16.56 -2.63 23.29
N LEU A 709 16.13 -2.88 22.05
CA LEU A 709 16.28 -1.93 20.93
C LEU A 709 15.05 -1.05 20.70
N LEU A 710 13.91 -1.32 21.35
CA LEU A 710 12.63 -0.65 21.14
C LEU A 710 12.74 0.89 21.19
N TYR A 711 13.34 1.46 22.23
CA TYR A 711 13.47 2.92 22.38
C TYR A 711 14.25 3.56 21.24
N ILE A 712 15.33 2.90 20.79
CA ILE A 712 16.16 3.41 19.69
C ILE A 712 15.40 3.30 18.37
N ALA A 713 14.76 2.16 18.11
CA ALA A 713 13.99 1.93 16.89
C ALA A 713 12.81 2.91 16.77
N GLU A 714 12.01 3.07 17.82
CA GLU A 714 10.90 4.03 17.87
C GLU A 714 11.40 5.48 17.89
N GLY A 715 12.55 5.75 18.47
CA GLY A 715 13.22 7.05 18.40
C GLY A 715 13.64 7.43 16.98
N ILE A 716 14.22 6.49 16.23
CA ILE A 716 14.55 6.70 14.81
C ILE A 716 13.26 6.90 14.01
N LYS A 717 12.25 6.05 14.22
CA LYS A 717 10.94 6.16 13.56
C LYS A 717 10.29 7.51 13.86
N ARG A 718 10.32 7.99 15.10
CA ARG A 718 9.81 9.31 15.50
C ARG A 718 10.34 10.42 14.58
N TYR A 719 11.67 10.54 14.43
CA TYR A 719 12.24 11.61 13.61
C TYR A 719 12.01 11.39 12.12
N TYR A 720 12.04 10.14 11.65
CA TYR A 720 11.64 9.81 10.28
C TYR A 720 10.22 10.33 9.96
N LEU A 721 9.26 10.11 10.86
CA LEU A 721 7.88 10.57 10.68
C LEU A 721 7.74 12.09 10.74
N VAL A 722 8.57 12.77 11.54
CA VAL A 722 8.62 14.25 11.55
C VAL A 722 8.95 14.78 10.16
N TYR A 723 9.92 14.19 9.47
CA TYR A 723 10.32 14.62 8.12
C TYR A 723 9.37 14.15 7.01
N THR A 724 8.82 12.94 7.12
CA THR A 724 8.11 12.30 6.00
C THR A 724 6.59 12.40 6.06
N GLU A 725 5.99 12.43 7.26
CA GLU A 725 4.54 12.35 7.42
C GLU A 725 3.95 13.57 8.15
N TYR A 726 4.59 14.04 9.23
CA TYR A 726 4.09 15.18 10.00
C TYR A 726 4.50 16.54 9.42
N GLY A 727 5.70 16.63 8.83
CA GLY A 727 6.22 17.87 8.22
C GLY A 727 6.53 19.01 9.19
N VAL A 728 6.50 18.77 10.50
CA VAL A 728 6.71 19.79 11.53
C VAL A 728 7.33 19.19 12.79
N PHE A 729 8.32 19.91 13.36
CA PHE A 729 8.87 19.62 14.68
C PHE A 729 8.00 20.24 15.76
N GLU A 730 7.64 19.45 16.77
CA GLU A 730 6.94 19.91 17.96
C GLU A 730 7.89 19.99 19.16
N PHE A 731 7.50 20.73 20.20
CA PHE A 731 8.27 20.82 21.45
C PHE A 731 8.65 19.44 22.02
N ARG A 732 7.75 18.46 21.92
CA ARG A 732 7.98 17.09 22.37
C ARG A 732 9.20 16.43 21.72
N ASP A 733 9.53 16.80 20.47
CA ASP A 733 10.63 16.20 19.71
C ASP A 733 12.01 16.64 20.20
N PHE A 734 12.08 17.66 21.06
CA PHE A 734 13.30 18.06 21.74
C PHE A 734 13.49 17.39 23.11
N ILE A 735 12.42 16.84 23.68
CA ILE A 735 12.42 16.27 25.04
C ILE A 735 13.40 15.11 25.23
N PRO A 736 13.57 14.16 24.29
CA PRO A 736 14.52 13.06 24.47
C PRO A 736 15.96 13.53 24.72
N PHE A 737 16.32 14.73 24.24
CA PHE A 737 17.67 15.29 24.36
C PHE A 737 17.93 16.02 25.68
N LEU A 738 16.92 16.26 26.53
CA LEU A 738 17.11 16.94 27.81
C LEU A 738 18.05 16.18 28.76
N LEU A 739 17.94 14.84 28.79
CA LEU A 739 18.82 13.99 29.60
C LEU A 739 20.29 14.05 29.14
N PRO A 740 20.66 13.76 27.88
CA PRO A 740 22.06 13.84 27.46
C PRO A 740 22.61 15.27 27.53
N ILE A 741 21.80 16.30 27.27
CA ILE A 741 22.21 17.70 27.45
C ILE A 741 22.54 17.99 28.92
N SER A 742 21.66 17.64 29.86
CA SER A 742 21.91 17.87 31.29
C SER A 742 23.11 17.08 31.81
N MET A 743 23.25 15.81 31.42
CA MET A 743 24.42 14.98 31.73
C MET A 743 25.72 15.60 31.18
N SER A 744 25.68 16.23 30.00
CA SER A 744 26.87 16.85 29.41
C SER A 744 27.43 17.99 30.25
N LEU A 745 26.59 18.69 31.05
CA LEU A 745 27.00 19.78 31.93
C LEU A 745 27.90 19.33 33.09
N VAL A 746 27.83 18.06 33.47
CA VAL A 746 28.57 17.50 34.62
C VAL A 746 29.65 16.49 34.20
N THR A 747 29.86 16.31 32.89
CA THR A 747 30.91 15.43 32.34
C THR A 747 32.05 16.24 31.73
N PRO A 748 33.30 15.76 31.77
CA PRO A 748 34.43 16.46 31.17
C PRO A 748 34.41 16.47 29.63
N LYS A 749 33.63 15.58 29.00
CA LYS A 749 33.48 15.47 27.54
C LYS A 749 32.06 15.06 27.17
N ILE A 750 31.46 15.75 26.20
CA ILE A 750 30.10 15.49 25.70
C ILE A 750 29.92 14.02 25.26
N LEU A 751 30.93 13.41 24.66
CA LEU A 751 30.88 12.01 24.23
C LEU A 751 30.69 11.00 25.38
N ILE A 752 31.09 11.36 26.61
CA ILE A 752 30.87 10.51 27.79
C ILE A 752 29.40 10.54 28.19
N ALA A 753 28.80 11.74 28.26
CA ALA A 753 27.37 11.90 28.52
C ALA A 753 26.53 11.15 27.48
N LEU A 754 26.87 11.29 26.19
CA LEU A 754 26.20 10.56 25.11
C LEU A 754 26.30 9.04 25.28
N LYS A 755 27.50 8.53 25.59
CA LYS A 755 27.70 7.09 25.85
C LYS A 755 26.87 6.59 27.02
N LEU A 756 26.87 7.30 28.15
CA LEU A 756 26.10 6.90 29.34
C LEU A 756 24.60 6.95 29.08
N TRP A 757 24.12 7.97 28.38
CA TRP A 757 22.71 8.08 27.98
C TRP A 757 22.29 6.93 27.06
N LEU A 758 23.10 6.56 26.06
CA LEU A 758 22.80 5.42 25.18
C LEU A 758 22.73 4.10 25.96
N ILE A 759 23.61 3.87 26.94
CA ILE A 759 23.54 2.69 27.82
C ILE A 759 22.28 2.72 28.67
N MET A 760 21.93 3.89 29.22
CA MET A 760 20.71 4.09 29.98
C MET A 760 19.45 3.78 29.15
N LEU A 761 19.42 4.20 27.87
CA LEU A 761 18.33 3.86 26.96
C LEU A 761 18.21 2.35 26.72
N LEU A 762 19.31 1.63 26.49
CA LEU A 762 19.28 0.18 26.27
C LEU A 762 18.75 -0.58 27.50
N ILE A 763 19.20 -0.21 28.70
CA ILE A 763 18.74 -0.83 29.96
C ILE A 763 17.27 -0.49 30.19
N SER A 764 16.89 0.79 30.06
CA SER A 764 15.51 1.23 30.27
C SER A 764 14.55 0.61 29.25
N SER A 765 14.94 0.52 27.99
CA SER A 765 14.17 -0.14 26.93
C SER A 765 13.95 -1.63 27.25
N THR A 766 14.97 -2.32 27.74
CA THR A 766 14.87 -3.73 28.16
C THR A 766 13.85 -3.89 29.28
N LEU A 767 13.89 -3.03 30.30
CA LEU A 767 12.94 -3.07 31.43
C LEU A 767 11.52 -2.69 30.98
N PHE A 768 11.39 -1.69 30.10
CA PHE A 768 10.11 -1.29 29.52
C PHE A 768 9.46 -2.43 28.75
N GLY A 769 10.20 -3.08 27.85
CA GLY A 769 9.70 -4.23 27.09
C GLY A 769 9.37 -5.43 27.99
N LEU A 770 10.19 -5.71 29.00
CA LEU A 770 9.90 -6.76 30.00
C LEU A 770 8.57 -6.50 30.72
N ILE A 771 8.28 -5.26 31.10
CA ILE A 771 7.04 -4.89 31.78
C ILE A 771 5.85 -4.89 30.79
N GLY A 772 5.98 -4.18 29.67
CA GLY A 772 4.91 -3.94 28.70
C GLY A 772 4.45 -5.18 27.95
N PHE A 773 5.36 -5.95 27.34
CA PHE A 773 4.98 -7.17 26.60
C PHE A 773 4.46 -8.29 27.51
N ASN A 774 4.66 -8.18 28.82
CA ASN A 774 4.12 -9.11 29.82
C ASN A 774 3.00 -8.46 30.65
N ALA A 775 2.43 -7.34 30.18
CA ALA A 775 1.34 -6.61 30.83
C ALA A 775 -0.04 -7.21 30.54
N ALA A 776 -0.17 -8.53 30.67
CA ALA A 776 -1.46 -9.22 30.70
C ALA A 776 -2.30 -9.27 29.39
N HIS A 777 -1.67 -9.12 28.22
CA HIS A 777 -2.32 -9.34 26.91
C HIS A 777 -1.99 -10.67 26.24
N HIS A 778 -0.84 -11.26 26.55
CA HIS A 778 -0.32 -12.40 25.78
C HIS A 778 -0.27 -13.66 26.63
N HIS A 779 -1.29 -14.51 26.50
CA HIS A 779 -1.36 -15.83 27.13
C HIS A 779 -2.17 -16.79 26.24
N PRO A 780 -1.88 -18.11 26.26
CA PRO A 780 -2.67 -19.12 25.55
C PRO A 780 -4.16 -19.18 25.85
N ASP A 781 -4.59 -18.55 26.94
CA ASP A 781 -5.99 -18.52 27.41
C ASP A 781 -6.54 -17.07 27.40
N ILE A 782 -5.88 -16.19 26.64
CA ILE A 782 -6.33 -14.84 26.31
C ILE A 782 -6.60 -14.80 24.80
N PHE A 783 -7.68 -14.14 24.41
CA PHE A 783 -8.11 -14.06 23.01
C PHE A 783 -7.05 -13.36 22.15
N HIS A 784 -6.79 -13.94 20.98
CA HIS A 784 -6.06 -13.34 19.88
C HIS A 784 -6.76 -13.68 18.58
N ASP A 785 -6.77 -12.76 17.62
CA ASP A 785 -7.36 -13.01 16.29
C ASP A 785 -6.77 -14.28 15.65
N GLY A 786 -7.65 -15.17 15.20
CA GLY A 786 -7.32 -16.56 14.88
C GLY A 786 -7.89 -17.57 15.88
N ASP A 787 -8.25 -17.14 17.10
CA ASP A 787 -9.08 -17.91 18.03
C ASP A 787 -10.56 -17.92 17.62
N ILE A 788 -11.35 -18.84 18.19
CA ILE A 788 -12.81 -18.81 18.04
C ILE A 788 -13.32 -17.59 18.80
N TYR A 789 -13.91 -16.64 18.09
CA TYR A 789 -14.51 -15.44 18.66
C TYR A 789 -15.90 -15.71 19.24
N ARG A 790 -16.36 -14.85 20.16
CA ARG A 790 -17.70 -14.94 20.76
C ARG A 790 -18.77 -14.47 19.78
N ASN A 791 -19.97 -15.03 19.89
CA ASN A 791 -21.10 -14.58 19.06
C ASN A 791 -21.56 -13.16 19.42
N ASP A 792 -21.26 -12.73 20.65
CA ASP A 792 -21.59 -11.39 21.15
C ASP A 792 -20.50 -10.39 20.75
N LEU A 793 -20.90 -9.33 20.05
CA LEU A 793 -20.00 -8.29 19.54
C LEU A 793 -19.88 -7.08 20.49
N ASP A 794 -20.31 -7.19 21.75
CA ASP A 794 -20.08 -6.13 22.75
C ASP A 794 -18.58 -5.84 22.90
N TRP A 795 -18.21 -4.57 22.73
CA TRP A 795 -16.82 -4.12 22.79
C TRP A 795 -16.16 -4.40 24.15
N GLY A 796 -16.88 -4.23 25.27
CA GLY A 796 -16.32 -4.47 26.60
C GLY A 796 -16.06 -5.95 26.88
N LEU A 797 -16.77 -6.85 26.21
CA LEU A 797 -16.50 -8.29 26.28
C LEU A 797 -15.24 -8.68 25.49
N LEU A 798 -14.94 -8.02 24.36
CA LEU A 798 -13.66 -8.17 23.67
C LEU A 798 -12.50 -7.75 24.59
N GLU A 799 -12.61 -6.59 25.24
CA GLU A 799 -11.59 -6.11 26.19
C GLU A 799 -11.34 -7.14 27.30
N LEU A 800 -12.41 -7.73 27.84
CA LEU A 800 -12.27 -8.78 28.84
C LEU A 800 -11.56 -10.01 28.32
N ASP A 801 -11.87 -10.44 27.10
CA ASP A 801 -11.24 -11.62 26.52
C ASP A 801 -9.75 -11.42 26.21
N ALA A 802 -9.36 -10.21 25.81
CA ALA A 802 -8.01 -9.85 25.38
C ALA A 802 -7.07 -9.35 26.49
N VAL A 803 -7.60 -9.01 27.68
CA VAL A 803 -6.82 -8.46 28.81
C VAL A 803 -6.94 -9.38 30.02
N ARG A 804 -6.03 -9.30 31.00
CA ARG A 804 -6.18 -9.87 32.36
C ARG A 804 -5.66 -8.89 33.41
N ASP A 805 -6.09 -9.06 34.65
CA ASP A 805 -5.55 -8.32 35.80
C ASP A 805 -4.46 -9.11 36.53
N ARG A 806 -3.63 -8.40 37.30
CA ARG A 806 -2.47 -8.98 37.97
C ARG A 806 -2.52 -8.82 39.47
N VAL A 807 -2.60 -9.95 40.18
CA VAL A 807 -2.70 -10.00 41.66
C VAL A 807 -1.50 -9.30 42.31
N ASP A 808 -0.31 -9.46 41.74
CA ASP A 808 0.93 -8.93 42.33
C ASP A 808 1.08 -7.42 42.16
N ILE A 809 0.54 -6.87 41.07
CA ILE A 809 0.69 -5.46 40.69
C ILE A 809 -0.42 -4.62 41.32
N ASP A 810 -1.65 -5.14 41.39
CA ASP A 810 -2.82 -4.40 41.87
C ASP A 810 -2.84 -4.14 43.39
N LYS A 811 -1.77 -4.49 44.11
CA LYS A 811 -1.65 -4.31 45.57
C LYS A 811 -1.31 -2.88 45.98
N SER A 812 -0.75 -2.07 45.09
CA SER A 812 -0.27 -0.73 45.40
C SER A 812 -0.41 0.20 44.21
N LEU A 813 -0.83 1.44 44.46
CA LEU A 813 -0.91 2.49 43.45
C LEU A 813 0.42 2.71 42.73
N PHE A 814 1.54 2.62 43.45
CA PHE A 814 2.87 2.78 42.85
C PHE A 814 3.14 1.69 41.80
N LEU A 815 2.86 0.42 42.11
CA LEU A 815 3.02 -0.68 41.18
C LEU A 815 2.03 -0.58 40.02
N ILE A 816 0.79 -0.18 40.29
CA ILE A 816 -0.23 0.05 39.27
C ILE A 816 0.27 1.05 38.22
N ILE A 817 0.75 2.22 38.64
CA ILE A 817 1.19 3.28 37.72
C ILE A 817 2.51 2.91 37.00
N THR A 818 3.43 2.23 37.68
CA THR A 818 4.76 1.93 37.11
C THR A 818 4.82 0.63 36.32
N ASN A 819 3.81 -0.24 36.43
CA ASN A 819 3.79 -1.56 35.79
C ASN A 819 2.48 -1.87 35.06
N TYR A 820 1.63 -0.89 34.73
CA TYR A 820 0.34 -1.08 34.03
C TYR A 820 -0.65 -1.99 34.80
N GLY A 821 -0.87 -1.73 36.09
CA GLY A 821 -1.87 -2.43 36.91
C GLY A 821 -3.30 -1.96 36.66
N SER A 822 -4.28 -2.60 37.30
CA SER A 822 -5.71 -2.39 37.04
C SER A 822 -6.05 -2.47 35.55
N HIS A 823 -5.36 -3.35 34.83
CA HIS A 823 -5.22 -3.31 33.38
C HIS A 823 -6.57 -3.43 32.66
N THR A 824 -7.44 -4.31 33.14
CA THR A 824 -8.79 -4.52 32.60
C THR A 824 -9.63 -3.25 32.71
N LEU A 825 -9.62 -2.59 33.88
CA LEU A 825 -10.35 -1.35 34.10
C LEU A 825 -9.74 -0.18 33.32
N HIS A 826 -8.42 -0.16 33.17
CA HIS A 826 -7.71 0.82 32.36
C HIS A 826 -8.12 0.70 30.89
N HIS A 827 -8.25 -0.51 30.34
CA HIS A 827 -8.78 -0.72 28.98
C HIS A 827 -10.23 -0.25 28.83
N LEU A 828 -11.10 -0.56 29.79
CA LEU A 828 -12.51 -0.17 29.73
C LEU A 828 -12.73 1.35 29.95
N LEU A 829 -11.83 2.01 30.69
CA LEU A 829 -11.92 3.43 31.09
C LEU A 829 -10.54 4.13 30.94
N PRO A 830 -9.97 4.21 29.73
CA PRO A 830 -8.56 4.61 29.54
C PRO A 830 -8.26 6.06 29.95
N THR A 831 -9.29 6.90 30.00
CA THR A 831 -9.18 8.31 30.40
C THR A 831 -9.21 8.52 31.91
N VAL A 832 -9.58 7.50 32.70
CA VAL A 832 -9.70 7.59 34.15
C VAL A 832 -8.35 7.29 34.77
N ASP A 833 -7.87 8.20 35.63
CA ASP A 833 -6.59 8.04 36.33
C ASP A 833 -6.53 6.73 37.11
N HIS A 834 -5.39 6.05 37.08
CA HIS A 834 -5.17 4.79 37.79
C HIS A 834 -5.48 4.87 39.30
N HIS A 835 -5.41 6.06 39.90
CA HIS A 835 -5.82 6.28 41.29
C HIS A 835 -7.32 6.11 41.52
N TYR A 836 -8.15 6.41 40.52
CA TYR A 836 -9.61 6.35 40.61
C TYR A 836 -10.19 5.01 40.14
N LEU A 837 -9.49 4.27 39.29
CA LEU A 837 -9.95 2.95 38.81
C LEU A 837 -10.39 1.99 39.94
N PRO A 838 -9.72 1.90 41.11
CA PRO A 838 -10.18 1.06 42.22
C PRO A 838 -11.61 1.34 42.70
N LEU A 839 -12.11 2.58 42.53
CA LEU A 839 -13.49 2.93 42.88
C LEU A 839 -14.52 2.21 41.99
N CYS A 840 -14.13 1.83 40.77
CA CYS A 840 -14.98 1.14 39.81
C CYS A 840 -14.99 -0.38 40.00
N VAL A 841 -14.11 -0.95 40.85
CA VAL A 841 -14.01 -2.41 41.03
C VAL A 841 -15.35 -3.04 41.47
N PRO A 842 -16.10 -2.50 42.45
CA PRO A 842 -17.40 -3.08 42.82
C PRO A 842 -18.42 -3.06 41.67
N ALA A 843 -18.44 -1.97 40.89
CA ALA A 843 -19.28 -1.84 39.71
C ALA A 843 -18.90 -2.86 38.61
N PHE A 844 -17.61 -3.08 38.41
CA PHE A 844 -17.07 -4.05 37.49
C PHE A 844 -17.44 -5.47 37.87
N LEU A 845 -17.14 -5.89 39.10
CA LEU A 845 -17.44 -7.25 39.59
C LEU A 845 -18.93 -7.58 39.50
N LYS A 846 -19.80 -6.62 39.88
CA LYS A 846 -21.25 -6.78 39.75
C LYS A 846 -21.70 -6.97 38.29
N THR A 847 -21.03 -6.31 37.35
CA THR A 847 -21.36 -6.45 35.93
C THR A 847 -20.83 -7.77 35.36
N CYS A 848 -19.64 -8.20 35.78
CA CYS A 848 -19.12 -9.53 35.45
C CYS A 848 -20.06 -10.65 35.95
N GLU A 849 -20.58 -10.55 37.17
CA GLU A 849 -21.54 -11.50 37.73
C GLU A 849 -22.83 -11.57 36.90
N GLU A 850 -23.41 -10.41 36.54
CA GLU A 850 -24.65 -10.32 35.76
C GLU A 850 -24.53 -10.91 34.35
N PHE A 851 -23.39 -10.71 33.69
CA PHE A 851 -23.13 -11.22 32.34
C PHE A 851 -22.46 -12.60 32.35
N ASN A 852 -22.26 -13.20 33.54
CA ASN A 852 -21.61 -14.49 33.72
C ASN A 852 -20.22 -14.57 33.05
N VAL A 853 -19.38 -13.56 33.30
CA VAL A 853 -18.02 -13.44 32.77
C VAL A 853 -17.01 -13.46 33.92
N SER A 854 -15.92 -14.21 33.79
CA SER A 854 -14.90 -14.28 34.84
C SER A 854 -14.15 -12.95 35.05
N SER A 855 -13.93 -12.60 36.33
CA SER A 855 -13.07 -11.49 36.76
C SER A 855 -11.72 -11.96 37.30
N ASP A 856 -11.28 -13.17 36.94
CA ASP A 856 -10.08 -13.79 37.50
C ASP A 856 -8.81 -12.97 37.22
N LYS A 857 -7.93 -12.98 38.21
CA LYS A 857 -6.61 -12.34 38.16
C LYS A 857 -5.52 -13.39 38.18
N TRP A 858 -4.43 -13.13 37.47
CA TRP A 858 -3.27 -14.04 37.42
C TRP A 858 -2.03 -13.40 38.05
N THR A 859 -1.02 -14.23 38.34
CA THR A 859 0.28 -13.72 38.79
C THR A 859 1.08 -13.18 37.62
N GLN A 860 1.99 -12.24 37.87
CA GLN A 860 2.91 -11.75 36.83
C GLN A 860 3.71 -12.91 36.20
N TRP A 861 4.08 -13.89 37.01
CA TRP A 861 4.85 -15.05 36.57
C TRP A 861 4.05 -15.97 35.64
N THR A 862 2.76 -16.16 35.90
CA THR A 862 1.85 -16.91 35.01
C THR A 862 1.80 -16.26 33.64
N LEU A 863 1.60 -14.95 33.60
CA LEU A 863 1.49 -14.19 32.35
C LEU A 863 2.80 -14.17 31.57
N MET A 864 3.94 -13.97 32.22
CA MET A 864 5.23 -13.99 31.55
C MET A 864 5.54 -15.37 30.93
N LYS A 865 5.24 -16.46 31.65
CA LYS A 865 5.32 -17.81 31.06
C LYS A 865 4.34 -17.99 29.90
N GLY A 866 3.13 -17.46 30.06
CA GLY A 866 2.09 -17.44 29.05
C GLY A 866 2.54 -16.77 27.75
N GLN A 867 3.15 -15.60 27.83
CA GLN A 867 3.58 -14.83 26.67
C GLN A 867 4.51 -15.63 25.77
N PHE A 868 5.53 -16.29 26.34
CA PHE A 868 6.42 -17.16 25.57
C PHE A 868 5.76 -18.46 25.08
N ARG A 869 4.74 -18.96 25.77
CA ARG A 869 3.92 -20.08 25.27
C ARG A 869 3.04 -19.63 24.10
N GLN A 870 2.49 -18.43 24.15
CA GLN A 870 1.63 -17.86 23.13
C GLN A 870 2.36 -17.67 21.80
N ILE A 871 3.62 -17.23 21.85
CA ILE A 871 4.48 -17.14 20.65
C ILE A 871 4.53 -18.47 19.88
N MET A 872 4.57 -19.61 20.60
CA MET A 872 4.58 -20.94 19.96
C MET A 872 3.20 -21.45 19.56
N ARG A 873 2.13 -20.82 20.02
CA ARG A 873 0.78 -21.36 19.86
C ARG A 873 0.39 -21.35 18.39
N THR A 874 -0.01 -22.53 17.91
CA THR A 874 -0.56 -22.78 16.56
C THR A 874 -2.04 -23.17 16.64
N GLU A 875 -2.47 -23.70 17.79
CA GLU A 875 -3.82 -24.16 18.04
C GLU A 875 -4.79 -22.99 18.22
N VAL A 876 -5.96 -23.15 17.59
CA VAL A 876 -7.13 -22.28 17.72
C VAL A 876 -7.91 -22.72 18.95
N LYS A 877 -8.28 -21.79 19.83
CA LYS A 877 -9.07 -22.10 21.04
C LYS A 877 -10.25 -21.14 21.21
N LYS A 878 -11.20 -21.54 22.05
CA LYS A 878 -12.24 -20.65 22.57
C LYS A 878 -11.73 -20.06 23.89
N ASN A 879 -11.40 -18.77 23.89
CA ASN A 879 -10.71 -18.09 25.00
C ASN A 879 -11.58 -17.01 25.67
N HIS A 880 -12.90 -17.24 25.71
CA HIS A 880 -13.83 -16.33 26.35
C HIS A 880 -13.78 -16.49 27.87
N ARG A 881 -13.78 -15.37 28.60
CA ARG A 881 -13.92 -15.34 30.05
C ARG A 881 -15.31 -15.76 30.54
#